data_AF-A0AAJ6QPE6-F1
#
_entry.id   AF-A0AAJ6QPE6-F1
#
_cell.length_a   1.000
_cell.length_b   1.000
_cell.length_c   1.000
_cell.angle_alpha   90.00
_cell.angle_beta   90.00
_cell.angle_gamma   90.00
#
_symmetry.space_group_name_H-M   'P 1'
#
loop_
_entity.id
_entity.type
_entity.pdbx_description
1 polymer ?
#
loop_
_entity_poly.entity_id
_entity_poly.type
_entity_poly.pdbx_seq_one_letter_code
_entity_poly.pdbx_strand_id
1 'polypeptide(L)'
;MCCASNKVRLTRFRNFPTVLRSLYLGQDNDSKHFRQYIRNCNNSLAMASMAAKIETPRGYGPYCLGVHGQVYHSFGGLYPREAEAPKCAQVLIMDTEVAAHELAGRQVNTGCRETIFRLLHELLRSTNPYAQAFRLMADVVRDETHEAELQGRHTRSVRMVFEHRTVDDQRRYNAATANEVAVVYVGDEDNIPGECRLVVYEKTGSLRSIPHLDERCDPLAYPLLFPTGEGGWHPGMQRETSNMDLHSDGVPTARSRITQKDFYSFLLLSRTSVFNPLHHAGKLLQQYIVDSWIKIEMNRLNYIRLNQRQLRLDTVRGLQDFMLGDTDSDGPPGRRIILAASFTGGPRYMVAQYQDAMSIVSKYGKPDLFLTFTCNPTWPEIVDNLAPGQVASDRPDLIARVFQLKVKAFCNEVIKNQVLGEVAAYIYVIEFQKRGLPHMHMLLTLTADSKLRTPAEVDSLISAEIPDPSNEAALYEIISKCMIHGPCGKLNPSSPCMVDGKCSKRFPKAFNNDTSLSTEGYPEYRRREDGRSIWRNKHRVDNRSVVPYCPYLSLMFGAHINVEVCALLHAIKYLFKYLYKGPDRARLRLHQGEPSEDEALDEITDYWDARYVCAPEAAHRIFGFALSDRSDAVTRLQVHLPGFETVRFEAGTEESALTAARYRFSTLTAFFDKNARCQNLENEQGSFPSDMIDSRKLRYNEMPEKFIFKNEMWQDRKRNTTKTIGRMYFVSPHDHERFALRLLLLYGKGFTSYQDVRTVNGVEYPSFVEAARASEYVRDDSYFSASMQEAAALRMPSQLRSFFVALLTFADLMPPYTVELWHEFKEYLMEDFLNAGMTAVAAESRAFHDIA
;
A
#
# COMPACT_ATOMS: atom_id res chain seq x y z
N MET A 1 8.98 2.89 18.46
CA MET A 1 9.30 2.40 17.10
C MET A 1 10.63 1.65 17.00
N CYS A 2 11.70 2.04 17.71
CA CYS A 2 13.05 1.59 17.36
C CYS A 2 13.30 0.06 17.44
N CYS A 3 12.78 -0.62 18.47
CA CYS A 3 13.09 -2.04 18.70
C CYS A 3 11.98 -2.79 19.48
N ALA A 4 10.70 -2.41 19.31
CA ALA A 4 9.61 -2.87 20.20
C ALA A 4 9.95 -2.68 21.71
N SER A 5 10.42 -1.48 22.08
CA SER A 5 10.95 -1.15 23.42
C SER A 5 12.20 -1.97 23.80
N ASN A 6 13.20 -1.98 22.90
CA ASN A 6 14.48 -2.71 23.05
C ASN A 6 14.40 -4.25 23.02
N LYS A 7 13.23 -4.83 22.73
CA LYS A 7 13.04 -6.28 22.56
C LYS A 7 13.68 -6.86 21.28
N VAL A 8 14.00 -6.02 20.31
CA VAL A 8 14.77 -6.39 19.11
C VAL A 8 16.20 -5.88 19.25
N ARG A 9 17.17 -6.79 19.41
CA ARG A 9 18.60 -6.48 19.43
C ARG A 9 19.34 -7.36 18.44
N LEU A 10 19.89 -6.74 17.40
CA LEU A 10 20.72 -7.40 16.39
C LEU A 10 22.14 -6.84 16.47
N THR A 11 23.13 -7.73 16.47
CA THR A 11 24.54 -7.36 16.36
C THR A 11 24.93 -7.38 14.89
N ARG A 12 25.08 -6.20 14.27
CA ARG A 12 25.34 -6.05 12.82
C ARG A 12 26.40 -5.00 12.54
N PHE A 13 27.11 -5.17 11.43
CA PHE A 13 28.10 -4.21 10.90
C PHE A 13 29.26 -3.87 11.85
N ARG A 14 29.53 -4.70 12.88
CA ARG A 14 30.62 -4.43 13.84
C ARG A 14 32.01 -4.58 13.21
N ASN A 15 32.16 -5.52 12.28
CA ASN A 15 33.44 -5.85 11.64
C ASN A 15 33.46 -5.39 10.17
N PHE A 16 32.89 -4.23 9.88
CA PHE A 16 32.83 -3.73 8.50
C PHE A 16 34.25 -3.38 7.98
N PRO A 17 34.70 -3.91 6.83
CA PRO A 17 36.07 -3.74 6.36
C PRO A 17 36.47 -2.27 6.18
N THR A 18 37.63 -1.89 6.74
CA THR A 18 38.12 -0.51 6.73
C THR A 18 38.30 0.04 5.31
N VAL A 19 38.81 -0.76 4.38
CA VAL A 19 38.99 -0.38 2.97
C VAL A 19 37.67 0.05 2.33
N LEU A 20 36.62 -0.77 2.50
CA LEU A 20 35.30 -0.45 1.97
C LEU A 20 34.67 0.73 2.70
N ARG A 21 34.84 0.80 4.03
CA ARG A 21 34.39 1.95 4.84
C ARG A 21 34.99 3.26 4.33
N SER A 22 36.27 3.26 3.95
CA SER A 22 36.94 4.42 3.36
C SER A 22 36.29 4.84 2.04
N LEU A 23 35.91 3.91 1.16
CA LEU A 23 35.17 4.24 -0.07
C LEU A 23 33.78 4.83 0.19
N TYR A 24 33.08 4.35 1.23
CA TYR A 24 31.76 4.88 1.62
C TYR A 24 31.84 6.31 2.17
N LEU A 25 32.89 6.64 2.92
CA LEU A 25 33.01 7.92 3.65
C LEU A 25 33.91 8.96 2.95
N GLY A 26 34.86 8.50 2.13
CA GLY A 26 35.92 9.31 1.53
C GLY A 26 35.40 10.37 0.57
N GLN A 27 36.15 11.45 0.42
CA GLN A 27 35.80 12.59 -0.44
C GLN A 27 36.71 12.72 -1.67
N ASP A 28 37.67 11.80 -1.81
CA ASP A 28 38.50 11.64 -2.99
C ASP A 28 37.69 11.19 -4.22
N ASN A 29 38.34 11.24 -5.39
CA ASN A 29 37.70 10.92 -6.66
C ASN A 29 37.25 9.46 -6.74
N ASP A 30 38.00 8.51 -6.15
CA ASP A 30 37.66 7.09 -6.17
C ASP A 30 36.43 6.81 -5.31
N SER A 31 36.35 7.41 -4.13
CA SER A 31 35.20 7.29 -3.22
C SER A 31 33.93 7.90 -3.82
N LYS A 32 34.02 9.08 -4.45
CA LYS A 32 32.90 9.71 -5.17
C LYS A 32 32.44 8.85 -6.35
N HIS A 33 33.39 8.33 -7.11
CA HIS A 33 33.15 7.44 -8.25
C HIS A 33 32.47 6.15 -7.80
N PHE A 34 32.99 5.50 -6.76
CA PHE A 34 32.41 4.31 -6.15
C PHE A 34 30.94 4.55 -5.77
N ARG A 35 30.64 5.61 -5.02
CA ARG A 35 29.24 5.92 -4.61
C ARG A 35 28.31 6.19 -5.78
N GLN A 36 28.80 6.84 -6.84
CA GLN A 36 28.01 7.11 -8.05
C GLN A 36 27.57 5.82 -8.77
N TYR A 37 28.47 4.82 -8.80
CA TYR A 37 28.34 3.55 -9.52
C TYR A 37 28.14 2.33 -8.59
N ILE A 38 27.87 2.55 -7.31
CA ILE A 38 27.83 1.50 -6.28
C ILE A 38 26.86 0.35 -6.60
N ARG A 39 25.75 0.67 -7.29
CA ARG A 39 24.77 -0.32 -7.75
C ARG A 39 25.36 -1.23 -8.85
N ASN A 40 26.10 -0.66 -9.79
CA ASN A 40 26.81 -1.39 -10.84
C ASN A 40 27.88 -2.29 -10.23
N CYS A 41 28.65 -1.75 -9.29
CA CYS A 41 29.66 -2.52 -8.54
C CYS A 41 29.03 -3.69 -7.79
N ASN A 42 27.97 -3.45 -7.01
CA ASN A 42 27.28 -4.49 -6.26
C ASN A 42 26.71 -5.57 -7.17
N ASN A 43 25.96 -5.19 -8.21
CA ASN A 43 25.31 -6.16 -9.10
C ASN A 43 26.33 -6.99 -9.89
N SER A 44 27.52 -6.44 -10.17
CA SER A 44 28.60 -7.15 -10.86
C SER A 44 29.30 -8.17 -9.97
N LEU A 45 29.37 -7.90 -8.68
CA LEU A 45 30.06 -8.73 -7.68
C LEU A 45 29.10 -9.61 -6.86
N ALA A 46 27.79 -9.48 -7.07
CA ALA A 46 26.77 -10.26 -6.39
C ALA A 46 26.90 -11.75 -6.73
N MET A 47 26.70 -12.61 -5.74
CA MET A 47 26.70 -14.05 -5.94
C MET A 47 25.33 -14.56 -6.40
N ALA A 48 24.27 -13.81 -6.10
CA ALA A 48 22.92 -14.02 -6.60
C ALA A 48 22.40 -12.77 -7.30
N SER A 49 21.72 -12.96 -8.43
CA SER A 49 21.06 -11.88 -9.14
C SER A 49 19.75 -11.50 -8.44
N MET A 50 19.45 -10.20 -8.38
CA MET A 50 18.12 -9.68 -8.05
C MET A 50 17.44 -9.26 -9.36
N ALA A 51 16.52 -10.09 -9.85
CA ALA A 51 15.80 -9.88 -11.09
C ALA A 51 14.45 -9.19 -10.81
N ALA A 52 14.22 -8.06 -11.47
CA ALA A 52 13.00 -7.27 -11.32
C ALA A 52 12.76 -6.39 -12.55
N LYS A 53 11.49 -6.07 -12.84
CA LYS A 53 11.17 -5.03 -13.82
C LYS A 53 11.37 -3.66 -13.20
N ILE A 54 12.53 -3.08 -13.45
CA ILE A 54 12.91 -1.76 -12.95
C ILE A 54 12.35 -0.68 -13.87
N GLU A 55 11.60 0.26 -13.31
CA GLU A 55 11.22 1.48 -14.02
C GLU A 55 12.01 2.67 -13.47
N THR A 56 12.68 3.38 -14.37
CA THR A 56 13.26 4.70 -14.07
C THR A 56 12.22 5.79 -14.35
N PRO A 57 12.12 6.83 -13.49
CA PRO A 57 11.18 7.92 -13.69
C PRO A 57 11.41 8.59 -15.06
N ARG A 58 10.35 8.82 -15.82
CA ARG A 58 10.41 9.64 -17.05
C ARG A 58 10.49 11.12 -16.66
N GLY A 59 11.60 11.80 -16.99
CA GLY A 59 11.78 13.26 -16.84
C GLY A 59 12.97 13.69 -15.96
N TYR A 60 13.10 15.00 -15.72
CA TYR A 60 14.23 15.66 -15.02
C TYR A 60 14.20 15.58 -13.47
N GLY A 61 13.54 14.57 -12.89
CA GLY A 61 13.41 14.42 -11.43
C GLY A 61 14.63 13.73 -10.78
N PRO A 62 14.79 13.83 -9.43
CA PRO A 62 15.83 13.09 -8.72
C PRO A 62 15.66 11.58 -8.91
N TYR A 63 16.77 10.84 -8.81
CA TYR A 63 16.75 9.38 -8.96
C TYR A 63 15.88 8.73 -7.89
N CYS A 64 14.88 7.97 -8.34
CA CYS A 64 14.03 7.15 -7.49
C CYS A 64 13.87 5.78 -8.15
N LEU A 65 14.36 4.73 -7.50
CA LEU A 65 14.13 3.36 -7.94
C LEU A 65 12.66 2.98 -7.72
N GLY A 66 12.00 2.57 -8.80
CA GLY A 66 10.69 1.92 -8.78
C GLY A 66 10.79 0.50 -9.31
N VAL A 67 10.12 -0.44 -8.64
CA VAL A 67 9.98 -1.82 -9.10
C VAL A 67 8.52 -2.12 -9.40
N HIS A 68 8.29 -2.68 -10.58
CA HIS A 68 7.00 -3.20 -11.02
C HIS A 68 7.00 -4.72 -10.92
N GLY A 69 5.94 -5.30 -10.35
CA GLY A 69 5.79 -6.75 -10.24
C GLY A 69 6.66 -7.39 -9.16
N GLN A 70 6.97 -8.67 -9.37
CA GLN A 70 7.69 -9.52 -8.44
C GLN A 70 9.22 -9.39 -8.59
N VAL A 71 9.94 -9.65 -7.49
CA VAL A 71 11.40 -9.77 -7.46
C VAL A 71 11.77 -11.22 -7.26
N TYR A 72 12.76 -11.67 -8.03
CA TYR A 72 13.32 -13.01 -7.92
C TYR A 72 14.80 -12.92 -7.60
N HIS A 73 15.27 -13.82 -6.74
CA HIS A 73 16.69 -13.99 -6.45
C HIS A 73 17.14 -15.33 -6.99
N SER A 74 18.21 -15.34 -7.77
CA SER A 74 18.69 -16.59 -8.34
C SER A 74 20.20 -16.61 -8.55
N PHE A 75 20.77 -17.81 -8.52
CA PHE A 75 22.17 -18.06 -8.82
C PHE A 75 22.29 -19.14 -9.90
N GLY A 76 23.40 -19.09 -10.64
CA GLY A 76 23.75 -20.05 -11.67
C GLY A 76 24.77 -21.09 -11.20
N GLY A 77 25.23 -21.93 -12.12
CA GLY A 77 26.37 -22.83 -11.89
C GLY A 77 27.69 -22.07 -11.70
N LEU A 78 28.71 -22.80 -11.27
CA LEU A 78 30.05 -22.29 -10.97
C LEU A 78 30.75 -21.71 -12.20
N TYR A 79 30.55 -22.30 -13.39
CA TYR A 79 31.11 -21.83 -14.66
C TYR A 79 30.02 -21.36 -15.64
N PRO A 80 30.33 -20.39 -16.53
CA PRO A 80 29.42 -19.99 -17.59
C PRO A 80 29.22 -21.11 -18.62
N ARG A 81 28.16 -21.00 -19.42
CA ARG A 81 27.99 -21.86 -20.61
C ARG A 81 29.00 -21.49 -21.69
N GLU A 82 29.22 -22.41 -22.62
CA GLU A 82 30.02 -22.14 -23.82
C GLU A 82 29.49 -20.90 -24.54
N ALA A 83 30.40 -19.99 -24.88
CA ALA A 83 30.12 -18.69 -25.49
C ALA A 83 29.32 -17.67 -24.63
N GLU A 84 29.10 -17.92 -23.34
CA GLU A 84 28.54 -16.91 -22.41
C GLU A 84 29.63 -16.23 -21.57
N ALA A 85 29.47 -14.92 -21.33
CA ALA A 85 30.31 -14.19 -20.38
C ALA A 85 30.01 -14.62 -18.92
N PRO A 86 31.02 -14.67 -18.03
CA PRO A 86 30.84 -14.94 -16.60
C PRO A 86 29.81 -14.00 -15.95
N LYS A 87 28.98 -14.49 -15.04
CA LYS A 87 27.96 -13.69 -14.32
C LYS A 87 27.94 -14.02 -12.84
N CYS A 88 27.60 -13.02 -12.02
CA CYS A 88 27.43 -13.18 -10.57
C CYS A 88 28.66 -13.86 -9.90
N ALA A 89 28.44 -14.94 -9.14
CA ALA A 89 29.49 -15.67 -8.43
C ALA A 89 30.64 -16.19 -9.31
N GLN A 90 30.40 -16.39 -10.61
CA GLN A 90 31.40 -16.87 -11.58
C GLN A 90 32.58 -15.89 -11.73
N VAL A 91 32.34 -14.61 -11.46
CA VAL A 91 33.41 -13.59 -11.51
C VAL A 91 34.36 -13.72 -10.31
N LEU A 92 33.88 -14.24 -9.17
CA LEU A 92 34.64 -14.31 -7.92
C LEU A 92 35.69 -15.44 -7.91
N ILE A 93 35.57 -16.41 -8.81
CA ILE A 93 36.53 -17.52 -8.96
C ILE A 93 37.67 -17.21 -9.94
N MET A 94 37.54 -16.13 -10.71
CA MET A 94 38.57 -15.68 -11.65
C MET A 94 39.75 -15.03 -10.94
N ASP A 95 40.86 -14.89 -11.65
CA ASP A 95 41.96 -14.02 -11.22
C ASP A 95 41.47 -12.57 -11.07
N THR A 96 42.02 -11.87 -10.09
CA THR A 96 41.54 -10.55 -9.69
C THR A 96 41.78 -9.48 -10.76
N GLU A 97 42.90 -9.53 -11.50
CA GLU A 97 43.14 -8.58 -12.60
C GLU A 97 42.22 -8.89 -13.79
N VAL A 98 42.07 -10.18 -14.13
CA VAL A 98 41.19 -10.62 -15.23
C VAL A 98 39.73 -10.26 -14.95
N ALA A 99 39.25 -10.51 -13.72
CA ALA A 99 37.90 -10.16 -13.30
C ALA A 99 37.66 -8.65 -13.35
N ALA A 100 38.62 -7.84 -12.89
CA ALA A 100 38.50 -6.40 -12.90
C ALA A 100 38.37 -5.84 -14.32
N HIS A 101 39.24 -6.29 -15.22
CA HIS A 101 39.23 -5.92 -16.64
C HIS A 101 37.91 -6.35 -17.31
N GLU A 102 37.48 -7.60 -17.09
CA GLU A 102 36.23 -8.13 -17.64
C GLU A 102 35.02 -7.33 -17.16
N LEU A 103 34.92 -7.05 -15.85
CA LEU A 103 33.83 -6.27 -15.27
C LEU A 103 33.80 -4.83 -15.78
N ALA A 104 34.96 -4.17 -15.87
CA ALA A 104 35.06 -2.80 -16.38
C ALA A 104 34.68 -2.70 -17.86
N GLY A 105 34.96 -3.75 -18.65
CA GLY A 105 34.63 -3.81 -20.08
C GLY A 105 33.14 -4.01 -20.41
N ARG A 106 32.28 -4.32 -19.43
CA ARG A 106 30.85 -4.57 -19.69
C ARG A 106 30.11 -3.27 -20.00
N GLN A 107 29.22 -3.29 -21.00
CA GLN A 107 28.39 -2.14 -21.38
C GLN A 107 27.57 -1.58 -20.20
N VAL A 108 27.04 -2.45 -19.34
CA VAL A 108 26.29 -2.04 -18.14
C VAL A 108 27.15 -1.32 -17.10
N ASN A 109 28.48 -1.47 -17.17
CA ASN A 109 29.46 -0.86 -16.29
C ASN A 109 30.20 0.30 -16.95
N THR A 110 29.65 0.85 -18.05
CA THR A 110 30.23 2.03 -18.71
C THR A 110 30.50 3.15 -17.70
N GLY A 111 31.76 3.57 -17.62
CA GLY A 111 32.23 4.59 -16.68
C GLY A 111 32.69 4.03 -15.34
N CYS A 112 32.55 2.75 -15.02
CA CYS A 112 33.14 2.15 -13.81
C CYS A 112 34.67 2.01 -13.98
N ARG A 113 35.43 2.23 -12.91
CA ARG A 113 36.90 2.10 -12.93
C ARG A 113 37.31 0.67 -12.64
N GLU A 114 38.23 0.15 -13.46
CA GLU A 114 38.86 -1.16 -13.28
C GLU A 114 39.56 -1.28 -11.92
N THR A 115 40.28 -0.24 -11.50
CA THR A 115 40.98 -0.19 -10.19
C THR A 115 40.02 -0.38 -9.01
N ILE A 116 38.79 0.13 -9.11
CA ILE A 116 37.76 -0.05 -8.08
C ILE A 116 37.25 -1.50 -8.10
N PHE A 117 37.00 -2.07 -9.28
CA PHE A 117 36.60 -3.49 -9.36
C PHE A 117 37.66 -4.43 -8.80
N ARG A 118 38.93 -4.17 -9.11
CA ARG A 118 40.06 -4.92 -8.57
C ARG A 118 40.06 -4.91 -7.04
N LEU A 119 40.00 -3.73 -6.45
CA LEU A 119 39.98 -3.54 -4.99
C LEU A 119 38.78 -4.26 -4.34
N LEU A 120 37.58 -4.11 -4.91
CA LEU A 120 36.37 -4.71 -4.36
C LEU A 120 36.37 -6.24 -4.51
N HIS A 121 36.89 -6.76 -5.63
CA HIS A 121 36.99 -8.20 -5.89
C HIS A 121 37.96 -8.87 -4.92
N GLU A 122 39.16 -8.30 -4.74
CA GLU A 122 40.15 -8.78 -3.76
C GLU A 122 39.59 -8.76 -2.33
N LEU A 123 38.91 -7.66 -1.96
CA LEU A 123 38.28 -7.53 -0.66
C LEU A 123 37.23 -8.62 -0.42
N LEU A 124 36.33 -8.86 -1.37
CA LEU A 124 35.28 -9.87 -1.20
C LEU A 124 35.87 -11.28 -1.14
N ARG A 125 36.89 -11.60 -1.94
CA ARG A 125 37.58 -12.90 -1.88
C ARG A 125 38.29 -13.15 -0.56
N SER A 126 38.74 -12.10 0.13
CA SER A 126 39.43 -12.20 1.42
C SER A 126 38.49 -12.14 2.62
N THR A 127 37.34 -11.45 2.54
CA THR A 127 36.48 -11.19 3.70
C THR A 127 35.11 -11.87 3.65
N ASN A 128 34.61 -12.24 2.47
CA ASN A 128 33.27 -12.81 2.32
C ASN A 128 33.34 -14.35 2.31
N PRO A 129 32.75 -15.03 3.30
CA PRO A 129 32.83 -16.49 3.39
C PRO A 129 32.14 -17.22 2.23
N TYR A 130 31.08 -16.64 1.66
CA TYR A 130 30.43 -17.23 0.48
C TYR A 130 31.33 -17.11 -0.76
N ALA A 131 31.99 -15.97 -0.97
CA ALA A 131 32.94 -15.80 -2.06
C ALA A 131 34.12 -16.79 -1.93
N GLN A 132 34.60 -17.00 -0.71
CA GLN A 132 35.62 -18.00 -0.42
C GLN A 132 35.13 -19.43 -0.69
N ALA A 133 33.87 -19.74 -0.40
CA ALA A 133 33.27 -21.05 -0.68
C ALA A 133 33.17 -21.34 -2.18
N PHE A 134 32.77 -20.35 -3.00
CA PHE A 134 32.80 -20.50 -4.47
C PHE A 134 34.22 -20.76 -4.99
N ARG A 135 35.23 -20.09 -4.42
CA ARG A 135 36.64 -20.34 -4.78
C ARG A 135 37.07 -21.75 -4.38
N LEU A 136 36.74 -22.18 -3.17
CA LEU A 136 37.02 -23.55 -2.72
C LEU A 136 36.41 -24.58 -3.66
N MET A 137 35.16 -24.38 -4.08
CA MET A 137 34.52 -25.27 -5.06
C MET A 137 35.29 -25.31 -6.39
N ALA A 138 35.77 -24.17 -6.90
CA ALA A 138 36.57 -24.11 -8.11
C ALA A 138 37.94 -24.81 -7.98
N ASP A 139 38.56 -24.71 -6.80
CA ASP A 139 39.81 -25.43 -6.51
C ASP A 139 39.57 -26.94 -6.52
N VAL A 140 38.49 -27.42 -5.87
CA VAL A 140 38.10 -28.83 -5.86
C VAL A 140 37.78 -29.35 -7.27
N VAL A 141 37.10 -28.56 -8.12
CA VAL A 141 36.84 -28.96 -9.52
C VAL A 141 38.15 -29.13 -10.29
N ARG A 142 39.11 -28.21 -10.11
CA ARG A 142 40.40 -28.28 -10.79
C ARG A 142 41.20 -29.50 -10.33
N ASP A 143 41.23 -29.75 -9.01
CA ASP A 143 41.94 -30.89 -8.43
C ASP A 143 41.31 -32.22 -8.89
N GLU A 144 39.98 -32.33 -8.88
CA GLU A 144 39.24 -33.51 -9.37
C GLU A 144 39.44 -33.75 -10.87
N THR A 145 39.52 -32.68 -11.68
CA THR A 145 39.82 -32.79 -13.11
C THR A 145 41.23 -33.32 -13.32
N HIS A 146 42.21 -32.77 -12.61
CA HIS A 146 43.59 -33.21 -12.69
C HIS A 146 43.77 -34.67 -12.23
N GLU A 147 43.13 -35.06 -11.13
CA GLU A 147 43.14 -36.45 -10.65
C GLU A 147 42.46 -37.41 -11.62
N ALA A 148 41.34 -37.00 -12.24
CA ALA A 148 40.63 -37.80 -13.22
C ALA A 148 41.50 -38.06 -14.46
N GLU A 149 42.20 -37.03 -14.95
CA GLU A 149 43.16 -37.13 -16.06
C GLU A 149 44.32 -38.07 -15.72
N LEU A 150 44.91 -37.93 -14.52
CA LEU A 150 46.00 -38.81 -14.06
C LEU A 150 45.57 -40.28 -13.94
N GLN A 151 44.32 -40.52 -13.55
CA GLN A 151 43.77 -41.86 -13.33
C GLN A 151 43.06 -42.44 -14.58
N GLY A 152 43.01 -41.70 -15.70
CA GLY A 152 42.32 -42.14 -16.93
C GLY A 152 40.82 -42.39 -16.73
N ARG A 153 40.19 -41.69 -15.78
CA ARG A 153 38.76 -41.82 -15.46
C ARG A 153 38.00 -40.57 -15.87
N HIS A 154 36.68 -40.68 -15.94
CA HIS A 154 35.83 -39.51 -16.08
C HIS A 154 35.85 -38.66 -14.80
N THR A 155 35.80 -37.34 -14.99
CA THR A 155 35.67 -36.36 -13.90
C THR A 155 34.34 -36.56 -13.19
N ARG A 156 34.36 -36.66 -11.86
CA ARG A 156 33.14 -36.78 -11.06
C ARG A 156 32.50 -35.41 -10.89
N SER A 157 31.17 -35.40 -10.73
CA SER A 157 30.44 -34.15 -10.51
C SER A 157 30.84 -33.52 -9.17
N VAL A 158 31.20 -32.23 -9.22
CA VAL A 158 31.44 -31.42 -8.02
C VAL A 158 30.24 -30.52 -7.73
N ARG A 159 29.83 -30.47 -6.47
CA ARG A 159 28.66 -29.70 -6.02
C ARG A 159 28.96 -29.02 -4.69
N MET A 160 28.48 -27.80 -4.51
CA MET A 160 28.57 -27.08 -3.24
C MET A 160 27.18 -26.93 -2.63
N VAL A 161 27.04 -27.30 -1.37
CA VAL A 161 25.80 -27.20 -0.61
C VAL A 161 25.98 -26.17 0.48
N PHE A 162 25.08 -25.19 0.56
CA PHE A 162 25.10 -24.24 1.67
C PHE A 162 24.41 -24.85 2.89
N GLU A 163 25.14 -24.98 4.00
CA GLU A 163 24.57 -25.51 5.26
C GLU A 163 23.60 -24.51 5.91
N HIS A 164 22.60 -25.04 6.61
CA HIS A 164 21.74 -24.25 7.50
C HIS A 164 22.12 -24.57 8.95
N ARG A 165 22.83 -23.66 9.61
CA ARG A 165 23.11 -23.79 11.05
C ARG A 165 21.88 -23.35 11.84
N THR A 166 21.33 -24.23 12.68
CA THR A 166 20.16 -23.92 13.53
C THR A 166 20.56 -23.55 14.96
N VAL A 167 21.84 -23.65 15.33
CA VAL A 167 22.31 -23.53 16.72
C VAL A 167 23.69 -22.86 16.77
N ASP A 168 23.78 -21.55 16.55
CA ASP A 168 24.97 -20.80 16.98
C ASP A 168 24.55 -19.46 17.61
N ASP A 169 24.80 -19.33 18.92
CA ASP A 169 24.67 -18.07 19.64
C ASP A 169 25.78 -17.13 19.18
N GLN A 170 25.43 -16.11 18.38
CA GLN A 170 26.35 -15.07 17.89
C GLN A 170 27.05 -14.28 19.02
N ARG A 171 26.68 -14.46 20.28
CA ARG A 171 27.41 -13.89 21.44
C ARG A 171 28.67 -14.68 21.83
N ARG A 172 28.85 -15.89 21.31
CA ARG A 172 29.96 -16.81 21.68
C ARG A 172 30.95 -17.15 20.56
N TYR A 173 30.61 -16.99 19.28
CA TYR A 173 31.43 -17.47 18.15
C TYR A 173 31.93 -16.35 17.22
N ASN A 174 33.07 -16.62 16.55
CA ASN A 174 33.75 -15.72 15.60
C ASN A 174 33.02 -15.62 14.25
N ALA A 175 33.51 -14.77 13.32
CA ALA A 175 32.97 -14.67 11.96
C ALA A 175 33.06 -16.01 11.21
N ALA A 176 32.00 -16.38 10.48
CA ALA A 176 31.93 -17.65 9.75
C ALA A 176 33.00 -17.75 8.66
N THR A 177 33.61 -18.92 8.52
CA THR A 177 34.61 -19.27 7.51
C THR A 177 33.98 -20.02 6.32
N ALA A 178 34.70 -20.16 5.21
CA ALA A 178 34.22 -20.82 3.98
C ALA A 178 33.65 -22.24 4.23
N ASN A 179 34.34 -23.03 5.05
CA ASN A 179 33.94 -24.41 5.39
C ASN A 179 32.76 -24.46 6.39
N GLU A 180 32.40 -23.33 7.01
CA GLU A 180 31.27 -23.24 7.94
C GLU A 180 29.98 -22.77 7.24
N VAL A 181 30.09 -22.13 6.07
CA VAL A 181 28.92 -21.64 5.31
C VAL A 181 28.51 -22.60 4.18
N ALA A 182 29.44 -23.43 3.69
CA ALA A 182 29.16 -24.40 2.64
C ALA A 182 30.09 -25.61 2.69
N VAL A 183 29.60 -26.75 2.19
CA VAL A 183 30.36 -28.00 2.02
C VAL A 183 30.42 -28.36 0.54
N VAL A 184 31.60 -28.75 0.05
CA VAL A 184 31.84 -29.18 -1.33
C VAL A 184 31.93 -30.71 -1.38
N TYR A 185 31.12 -31.32 -2.24
CA TYR A 185 31.03 -32.77 -2.44
C TYR A 185 31.52 -33.16 -3.84
N VAL A 186 32.19 -34.31 -3.93
CA VAL A 186 32.63 -34.93 -5.19
C VAL A 186 31.96 -36.32 -5.29
N GLY A 187 31.01 -36.51 -6.21
CA GLY A 187 30.30 -37.79 -6.39
C GLY A 187 28.87 -37.69 -6.93
N ASP A 188 28.18 -38.83 -7.04
CA ASP A 188 26.85 -38.98 -7.63
C ASP A 188 25.70 -38.51 -6.71
N GLU A 189 24.47 -38.39 -7.26
CA GLU A 189 23.29 -37.78 -6.58
C GLU A 189 22.95 -38.36 -5.21
N ASP A 190 23.27 -39.64 -4.97
CA ASP A 190 22.90 -40.37 -3.76
C ASP A 190 23.74 -40.00 -2.51
N ASN A 191 24.81 -39.21 -2.68
CA ASN A 191 25.75 -38.86 -1.59
C ASN A 191 25.49 -37.50 -0.92
N ILE A 192 24.41 -36.78 -1.27
CA ILE A 192 24.04 -35.51 -0.62
C ILE A 192 23.12 -35.79 0.57
N PRO A 193 23.48 -35.39 1.82
CA PRO A 193 22.60 -35.61 2.97
C PRO A 193 21.33 -34.74 2.93
N GLY A 194 20.15 -35.37 2.98
CA GLY A 194 18.86 -34.73 3.30
C GLY A 194 18.31 -33.69 2.31
N GLU A 195 17.21 -33.04 2.68
CA GLU A 195 16.54 -31.97 1.90
C GLU A 195 17.37 -30.67 1.85
N CYS A 196 18.51 -30.68 1.16
CA CYS A 196 19.35 -29.49 0.98
C CYS A 196 18.71 -28.49 0.00
N ARG A 197 18.23 -27.35 0.52
CA ARG A 197 17.44 -26.37 -0.26
C ARG A 197 18.25 -25.45 -1.18
N LEU A 198 19.57 -25.28 -0.98
CA LEU A 198 20.43 -24.46 -1.84
C LEU A 198 21.71 -25.23 -2.23
N VAL A 199 21.81 -25.60 -3.51
CA VAL A 199 22.94 -26.36 -4.07
C VAL A 199 23.45 -25.66 -5.33
N VAL A 200 24.76 -25.42 -5.40
CA VAL A 200 25.48 -24.93 -6.57
C VAL A 200 26.12 -26.12 -7.28
N TYR A 201 26.00 -26.16 -8.61
CA TYR A 201 26.59 -27.20 -9.45
C TYR A 201 27.70 -26.58 -10.29
N GLU A 202 28.64 -27.42 -10.69
CA GLU A 202 29.74 -27.03 -11.58
C GLU A 202 29.26 -26.35 -12.87
N LYS A 203 28.32 -26.99 -13.60
CA LYS A 203 27.67 -26.46 -14.82
C LYS A 203 26.15 -26.67 -14.70
N THR A 204 25.33 -25.64 -14.99
CA THR A 204 23.86 -25.79 -15.02
C THR A 204 23.19 -25.24 -16.29
N GLY A 205 22.17 -25.97 -16.74
CA GLY A 205 21.20 -25.54 -17.76
C GLY A 205 20.07 -24.63 -17.22
N SER A 206 20.01 -24.35 -15.92
CA SER A 206 18.94 -23.55 -15.31
C SER A 206 19.42 -22.74 -14.11
N LEU A 207 18.79 -21.57 -13.90
CA LEU A 207 18.99 -20.74 -12.72
C LEU A 207 18.22 -21.35 -11.54
N ARG A 208 18.82 -21.34 -10.34
CA ARG A 208 18.15 -21.78 -9.11
C ARG A 208 17.68 -20.58 -8.30
N SER A 209 16.43 -20.65 -7.84
CA SER A 209 15.81 -19.59 -7.04
C SER A 209 16.22 -19.69 -5.58
N ILE A 210 16.53 -18.55 -4.95
CA ILE A 210 16.74 -18.43 -3.52
C ILE A 210 15.40 -18.06 -2.87
N PRO A 211 14.92 -18.82 -1.88
CA PRO A 211 13.72 -18.45 -1.14
C PRO A 211 13.87 -17.08 -0.47
N HIS A 212 12.88 -16.20 -0.61
CA HIS A 212 12.84 -14.87 0.01
C HIS A 212 12.85 -14.85 1.56
N LEU A 213 12.73 -16.01 2.19
CA LEU A 213 12.81 -16.20 3.64
C LEU A 213 14.18 -16.75 4.08
N ASP A 214 15.08 -17.01 3.12
CA ASP A 214 16.41 -17.53 3.38
C ASP A 214 17.34 -16.39 3.83
N GLU A 215 18.07 -16.60 4.93
CA GLU A 215 19.02 -15.61 5.46
C GLU A 215 20.14 -15.28 4.46
N ARG A 216 20.47 -16.19 3.54
CA ARG A 216 21.56 -15.99 2.58
C ARG A 216 21.17 -15.04 1.44
N CYS A 217 19.88 -14.75 1.28
CA CYS A 217 19.37 -13.86 0.23
C CYS A 217 20.06 -12.47 0.25
N ASP A 218 20.15 -11.85 1.43
CA ASP A 218 20.76 -10.52 1.59
C ASP A 218 22.27 -10.51 1.27
N PRO A 219 23.13 -11.32 1.91
CA PRO A 219 24.57 -11.28 1.65
C PRO A 219 24.97 -11.76 0.26
N LEU A 220 24.21 -12.67 -0.36
CA LEU A 220 24.49 -13.12 -1.74
C LEU A 220 24.10 -12.07 -2.78
N ALA A 221 23.01 -11.31 -2.57
CA ALA A 221 22.56 -10.28 -3.50
C ALA A 221 23.22 -8.90 -3.25
N TYR A 222 23.65 -8.62 -2.02
CA TYR A 222 24.22 -7.33 -1.61
C TYR A 222 25.59 -7.47 -0.92
N PRO A 223 26.60 -8.05 -1.58
CA PRO A 223 27.91 -8.29 -0.96
C PRO A 223 28.62 -7.00 -0.53
N LEU A 224 28.31 -5.85 -1.13
CA LEU A 224 28.91 -4.57 -0.69
C LEU A 224 28.24 -4.00 0.57
N LEU A 225 27.02 -4.42 0.89
CA LEU A 225 26.35 -4.09 2.16
C LEU A 225 26.71 -5.09 3.27
N PHE A 226 26.94 -6.35 2.90
CA PHE A 226 27.28 -7.45 3.80
C PHE A 226 28.60 -8.14 3.39
N PRO A 227 29.73 -7.41 3.41
CA PRO A 227 31.01 -7.93 2.91
C PRO A 227 31.54 -9.12 3.70
N THR A 228 31.13 -9.27 4.96
CA THR A 228 31.51 -10.38 5.84
C THR A 228 30.52 -11.55 5.80
N GLY A 229 29.52 -11.52 4.90
CA GLY A 229 28.53 -12.60 4.79
C GLY A 229 27.48 -12.66 5.90
N GLU A 230 27.34 -11.61 6.71
CA GLU A 230 26.31 -11.49 7.74
C GLU A 230 24.90 -11.79 7.17
N GLY A 231 24.24 -12.85 7.64
CA GLY A 231 22.93 -13.31 7.11
C GLY A 231 21.79 -12.31 7.30
N GLY A 232 20.86 -12.23 6.35
CA GLY A 232 19.61 -11.49 6.43
C GLY A 232 18.60 -12.09 7.41
N TRP A 233 17.32 -11.71 7.27
CA TRP A 233 16.26 -12.25 8.12
C TRP A 233 15.91 -13.70 7.74
N HIS A 234 15.68 -14.55 8.75
CA HIS A 234 15.04 -15.86 8.58
C HIS A 234 13.95 -16.09 9.65
N PRO A 235 13.01 -17.02 9.43
CA PRO A 235 11.88 -17.23 10.33
C PRO A 235 12.28 -17.62 11.77
N GLY A 236 13.47 -18.17 11.99
CA GLY A 236 13.93 -18.66 13.29
C GLY A 236 14.35 -17.58 14.29
N MET A 237 14.49 -16.31 13.86
CA MET A 237 14.97 -15.23 14.73
C MET A 237 14.02 -14.94 15.90
N GLN A 238 14.57 -14.85 17.12
CA GLN A 238 13.84 -14.60 18.38
C GLN A 238 14.15 -13.22 18.96
N ARG A 239 13.18 -12.65 19.68
CA ARG A 239 13.32 -11.42 20.47
C ARG A 239 14.01 -11.75 21.80
N GLU A 240 14.60 -10.74 22.43
CA GLU A 240 15.03 -10.88 23.83
C GLU A 240 13.77 -10.97 24.71
N THR A 241 13.62 -12.09 25.43
CA THR A 241 12.58 -12.30 26.44
C THR A 241 13.01 -11.68 27.77
N SER A 242 12.11 -10.92 28.41
CA SER A 242 12.28 -10.49 29.81
C SER A 242 11.39 -11.34 30.73
N ASN A 243 11.75 -11.49 32.01
CA ASN A 243 10.92 -12.22 32.99
C ASN A 243 9.51 -11.62 33.18
N MET A 244 9.26 -10.38 32.72
CA MET A 244 7.94 -9.75 32.74
C MET A 244 7.05 -10.13 31.54
N ASP A 245 7.58 -10.86 30.55
CA ASP A 245 6.86 -11.26 29.34
C ASP A 245 6.23 -12.67 29.44
N LEU A 246 6.07 -13.20 30.65
CA LEU A 246 5.47 -14.50 30.94
C LEU A 246 4.22 -14.33 31.81
N HIS A 247 3.16 -15.05 31.50
CA HIS A 247 2.02 -15.24 32.39
C HIS A 247 2.45 -16.08 33.60
N SER A 248 1.62 -16.10 34.66
CA SER A 248 1.86 -16.90 35.88
C SER A 248 1.94 -18.41 35.64
N ASP A 249 1.43 -18.87 34.50
CA ASP A 249 1.46 -20.26 34.00
C ASP A 249 2.67 -20.53 33.06
N GLY A 250 3.57 -19.56 32.88
CA GLY A 250 4.75 -19.68 32.01
C GLY A 250 4.47 -19.46 30.52
N VAL A 251 3.26 -19.06 30.12
CA VAL A 251 2.94 -18.77 28.71
C VAL A 251 3.42 -17.36 28.33
N PRO A 252 4.13 -17.17 27.20
CA PRO A 252 4.56 -15.85 26.77
C PRO A 252 3.38 -14.89 26.54
N THR A 253 3.41 -13.73 27.19
CA THR A 253 2.40 -12.66 27.04
C THR A 253 2.54 -11.91 25.71
N ALA A 254 3.66 -12.08 25.02
CA ALA A 254 3.98 -11.41 23.76
C ALA A 254 4.65 -12.35 22.74
N ARG A 255 4.53 -11.98 21.46
CA ARG A 255 5.17 -12.70 20.33
C ARG A 255 6.68 -12.80 20.54
N SER A 256 7.21 -14.03 20.58
CA SER A 256 8.63 -14.33 20.77
C SER A 256 9.50 -14.08 19.54
N ARG A 257 8.95 -14.24 18.33
CA ARG A 257 9.72 -14.15 17.07
C ARG A 257 9.90 -12.72 16.55
N ILE A 258 11.07 -12.43 15.98
CA ILE A 258 11.34 -11.20 15.22
C ILE A 258 10.68 -11.33 13.85
N THR A 259 9.79 -10.40 13.51
CA THR A 259 9.18 -10.39 12.17
C THR A 259 10.15 -9.82 11.13
N GLN A 260 9.99 -10.20 9.87
CA GLN A 260 10.81 -9.68 8.77
C GLN A 260 10.76 -8.14 8.68
N LYS A 261 9.60 -7.55 8.99
CA LYS A 261 9.44 -6.09 9.11
C LYS A 261 10.25 -5.50 10.27
N ASP A 262 10.24 -6.15 11.44
CA ASP A 262 11.00 -5.69 12.61
C ASP A 262 12.51 -5.67 12.30
N PHE A 263 13.00 -6.70 11.61
CA PHE A 263 14.40 -6.83 11.20
C PHE A 263 14.84 -5.69 10.27
N TYR A 264 14.14 -5.48 9.15
CA TYR A 264 14.52 -4.42 8.22
C TYR A 264 14.30 -3.02 8.82
N SER A 265 13.26 -2.84 9.64
CA SER A 265 13.09 -1.59 10.40
C SER A 265 14.29 -1.32 11.31
N PHE A 266 14.80 -2.36 11.99
CA PHE A 266 15.97 -2.26 12.84
C PHE A 266 17.21 -1.84 12.04
N LEU A 267 17.43 -2.40 10.84
CA LEU A 267 18.59 -2.08 10.00
C LEU A 267 18.56 -0.64 9.46
N LEU A 268 17.38 -0.11 9.14
CA LEU A 268 17.21 1.24 8.61
C LEU A 268 17.24 2.34 9.67
N LEU A 269 17.41 2.01 10.95
CA LEU A 269 17.52 3.01 12.00
C LEU A 269 18.97 3.48 12.17
N SER A 270 19.14 4.79 12.32
CA SER A 270 20.43 5.39 12.62
C SER A 270 20.81 5.12 14.08
N ARG A 271 22.04 4.69 14.31
CA ARG A 271 22.64 4.47 15.64
C ARG A 271 24.03 5.07 15.64
N THR A 272 24.34 5.91 16.62
CA THR A 272 25.62 6.62 16.69
C THR A 272 26.80 5.72 17.05
N SER A 273 26.54 4.55 17.63
CA SER A 273 27.58 3.65 18.16
C SER A 273 28.22 2.72 17.13
N VAL A 274 27.64 2.56 15.94
CA VAL A 274 28.14 1.61 14.91
C VAL A 274 27.97 2.22 13.52
N PHE A 275 29.00 2.10 12.68
CA PHE A 275 28.91 2.49 11.27
C PHE A 275 27.89 1.59 10.55
N ASN A 276 26.89 2.19 9.90
CA ASN A 276 25.87 1.46 9.16
C ASN A 276 26.02 1.75 7.65
N PRO A 277 26.50 0.79 6.84
CA PRO A 277 26.78 1.02 5.42
C PRO A 277 25.52 1.38 4.62
N LEU A 278 24.34 0.94 5.06
CA LEU A 278 23.06 1.24 4.42
C LEU A 278 22.89 2.75 4.25
N HIS A 279 23.15 3.53 5.30
CA HIS A 279 22.98 4.99 5.30
C HIS A 279 23.95 5.74 4.38
N HIS A 280 24.95 5.07 3.81
CA HIS A 280 25.92 5.65 2.90
C HIS A 280 25.83 5.07 1.47
N ALA A 281 24.88 4.15 1.23
CA ALA A 281 24.82 3.38 -0.01
C ALA A 281 23.96 4.01 -1.13
N GLY A 282 23.29 5.13 -0.88
CA GLY A 282 22.58 5.92 -1.90
C GLY A 282 21.67 5.09 -2.81
N LYS A 283 22.01 5.00 -4.10
CA LYS A 283 21.24 4.20 -5.08
C LYS A 283 21.13 2.72 -4.69
N LEU A 284 22.14 2.14 -4.04
CA LEU A 284 22.09 0.76 -3.56
C LEU A 284 21.19 0.63 -2.33
N LEU A 285 21.11 1.64 -1.45
CA LEU A 285 20.13 1.68 -0.36
C LEU A 285 18.70 1.66 -0.90
N GLN A 286 18.43 2.44 -1.95
CA GLN A 286 17.11 2.43 -2.59
C GLN A 286 16.74 1.03 -3.11
N GLN A 287 17.67 0.32 -3.76
CA GLN A 287 17.47 -1.06 -4.20
C GLN A 287 17.19 -2.00 -3.03
N TYR A 288 18.03 -1.94 -1.99
CA TYR A 288 17.90 -2.79 -0.82
C TYR A 288 16.56 -2.59 -0.08
N ILE A 289 16.11 -1.35 0.10
CA ILE A 289 14.84 -1.04 0.78
C ILE A 289 13.64 -1.54 -0.02
N VAL A 290 13.62 -1.32 -1.34
CA VAL A 290 12.52 -1.79 -2.20
C VAL A 290 12.44 -3.31 -2.19
N ASP A 291 13.59 -3.98 -2.34
CA ASP A 291 13.69 -5.44 -2.25
C ASP A 291 13.23 -5.96 -0.87
N SER A 292 13.68 -5.32 0.22
CA SER A 292 13.28 -5.66 1.58
C SER A 292 11.76 -5.58 1.79
N TRP A 293 11.10 -4.53 1.28
CA TRP A 293 9.65 -4.42 1.35
C TRP A 293 8.95 -5.49 0.51
N ILE A 294 9.45 -5.76 -0.70
CA ILE A 294 8.89 -6.80 -1.57
C ILE A 294 8.95 -8.18 -0.90
N LYS A 295 10.07 -8.51 -0.24
CA LYS A 295 10.19 -9.76 0.52
C LYS A 295 9.18 -9.82 1.68
N ILE A 296 8.98 -8.74 2.43
CA ILE A 296 7.94 -8.66 3.49
C ILE A 296 6.54 -8.87 2.92
N GLU A 297 6.22 -8.20 1.82
CA GLU A 297 4.91 -8.28 1.18
C GLU A 297 4.67 -9.68 0.60
N MET A 298 5.68 -10.28 -0.04
CA MET A 298 5.65 -11.64 -0.56
C MET A 298 5.44 -12.68 0.54
N ASN A 299 6.10 -12.51 1.68
CA ASN A 299 5.88 -13.38 2.84
C ASN A 299 4.41 -13.33 3.31
N ARG A 300 3.79 -12.14 3.35
CA ARG A 300 2.36 -11.98 3.70
C ARG A 300 1.44 -12.60 2.67
N LEU A 301 1.71 -12.41 1.38
CA LEU A 301 0.91 -12.96 0.29
C LEU A 301 1.02 -14.48 0.21
N ASN A 302 2.22 -15.03 0.39
CA ASN A 302 2.42 -16.48 0.46
C ASN A 302 1.73 -17.09 1.67
N TYR A 303 1.71 -16.40 2.82
CA TYR A 303 0.88 -16.83 3.95
C TYR A 303 -0.60 -16.91 3.54
N ILE A 304 -1.13 -15.87 2.89
CA ILE A 304 -2.53 -15.88 2.42
C ILE A 304 -2.76 -17.03 1.45
N ARG A 305 -1.86 -17.24 0.47
CA ARG A 305 -1.94 -18.30 -0.55
C ARG A 305 -1.93 -19.70 0.07
N LEU A 306 -0.99 -19.97 0.98
CA LEU A 306 -0.81 -21.29 1.60
C LEU A 306 -1.89 -21.60 2.65
N ASN A 307 -2.54 -20.59 3.22
CA ASN A 307 -3.57 -20.76 4.24
C ASN A 307 -5.00 -20.52 3.72
N GLN A 308 -5.24 -20.56 2.40
CA GLN A 308 -6.60 -20.45 1.85
C GLN A 308 -7.57 -21.52 2.40
N ARG A 309 -7.05 -22.71 2.76
CA ARG A 309 -7.84 -23.78 3.41
C ARG A 309 -8.37 -23.41 4.80
N GLN A 310 -7.72 -22.47 5.49
CA GLN A 310 -8.14 -21.92 6.80
C GLN A 310 -8.96 -20.62 6.65
N LEU A 311 -9.10 -20.12 5.42
CA LEU A 311 -9.75 -18.84 5.10
C LEU A 311 -11.00 -19.05 4.25
N ARG A 312 -11.61 -20.24 4.30
CA ARG A 312 -12.89 -20.49 3.63
C ARG A 312 -13.96 -19.60 4.23
N LEU A 313 -14.71 -18.98 3.35
CA LEU A 313 -15.81 -18.07 3.65
C LEU A 313 -17.00 -18.58 2.85
N ASP A 314 -18.05 -18.97 3.57
CA ASP A 314 -19.33 -19.37 2.97
C ASP A 314 -20.50 -18.86 3.85
N THR A 315 -21.73 -19.08 3.40
CA THR A 315 -22.96 -18.85 4.18
C THR A 315 -23.31 -20.09 5.00
N VAL A 316 -24.00 -19.93 6.13
CA VAL A 316 -24.51 -21.08 6.92
C VAL A 316 -25.31 -22.04 6.02
N ARG A 317 -26.20 -21.50 5.18
CA ARG A 317 -26.99 -22.29 4.23
C ARG A 317 -26.14 -22.98 3.16
N GLY A 318 -25.22 -22.28 2.51
CA GLY A 318 -24.32 -22.90 1.52
C GLY A 318 -23.47 -24.03 2.11
N LEU A 319 -23.06 -23.89 3.38
CA LEU A 319 -22.36 -24.95 4.12
C LEU A 319 -23.28 -26.14 4.48
N GLN A 320 -24.55 -25.88 4.79
CA GLN A 320 -25.56 -26.92 5.02
C GLN A 320 -25.88 -27.69 3.73
N ASP A 321 -26.09 -26.98 2.62
CA ASP A 321 -26.40 -27.57 1.32
C ASP A 321 -25.24 -28.45 0.81
N PHE A 322 -23.99 -28.01 1.01
CA PHE A 322 -22.79 -28.83 0.74
C PHE A 322 -22.74 -30.10 1.62
N MET A 323 -23.06 -29.99 2.91
CA MET A 323 -23.06 -31.15 3.81
C MET A 323 -24.17 -32.16 3.48
N LEU A 324 -25.25 -31.73 2.83
CA LEU A 324 -26.36 -32.57 2.40
C LEU A 324 -26.11 -33.26 1.04
N GLY A 325 -25.00 -32.93 0.37
CA GLY A 325 -24.58 -33.61 -0.88
C GLY A 325 -25.37 -33.21 -2.11
N ASP A 326 -25.91 -31.99 -2.16
CA ASP A 326 -26.69 -31.51 -3.31
C ASP A 326 -25.80 -31.37 -4.56
N THR A 327 -26.19 -32.03 -5.66
CA THR A 327 -25.35 -32.22 -6.87
C THR A 327 -25.28 -31.00 -7.78
N ASP A 328 -26.08 -29.96 -7.52
CA ASP A 328 -26.11 -28.71 -8.30
C ASP A 328 -25.04 -27.68 -7.86
N SER A 329 -24.20 -28.01 -6.87
CA SER A 329 -23.07 -27.15 -6.50
C SER A 329 -21.82 -27.55 -7.30
N ASP A 330 -21.45 -26.77 -8.31
CA ASP A 330 -20.20 -26.94 -9.07
C ASP A 330 -18.97 -26.67 -8.17
N GLY A 331 -18.52 -27.70 -7.46
CA GLY A 331 -17.25 -27.76 -6.76
C GLY A 331 -17.29 -27.47 -5.25
N PRO A 332 -16.16 -27.68 -4.53
CA PRO A 332 -16.10 -27.52 -3.08
C PRO A 332 -16.37 -26.06 -2.64
N PRO A 333 -17.05 -25.84 -1.49
CA PRO A 333 -17.46 -24.52 -1.03
C PRO A 333 -16.29 -23.55 -0.82
N GLY A 334 -16.47 -22.30 -1.25
CA GLY A 334 -15.54 -21.19 -1.11
C GLY A 334 -14.71 -20.87 -2.37
N ARG A 335 -14.61 -19.57 -2.71
CA ARG A 335 -13.69 -19.06 -3.76
C ARG A 335 -12.23 -19.42 -3.40
N ARG A 336 -11.49 -20.05 -4.34
CA ARG A 336 -10.23 -20.77 -4.08
C ARG A 336 -8.99 -19.89 -3.73
N ILE A 337 -8.87 -18.64 -4.22
CA ILE A 337 -7.78 -17.70 -3.85
C ILE A 337 -8.29 -16.25 -3.75
N ILE A 338 -8.50 -15.75 -2.53
CA ILE A 338 -9.07 -14.42 -2.28
C ILE A 338 -8.09 -13.53 -1.49
N LEU A 339 -7.90 -12.29 -1.93
CA LEU A 339 -7.29 -11.23 -1.11
C LEU A 339 -8.34 -10.59 -0.19
N ALA A 340 -8.26 -10.90 1.09
CA ALA A 340 -9.16 -10.33 2.09
C ALA A 340 -9.03 -8.79 2.18
N ALA A 341 -10.10 -8.11 2.60
CA ALA A 341 -10.08 -6.66 2.83
C ALA A 341 -9.12 -6.22 3.95
N SER A 342 -8.58 -7.16 4.73
CA SER A 342 -7.53 -6.91 5.72
C SER A 342 -6.13 -6.76 5.11
N PHE A 343 -5.93 -7.15 3.85
CA PHE A 343 -4.66 -6.99 3.15
C PHE A 343 -4.52 -5.55 2.63
N THR A 344 -3.72 -4.74 3.33
CA THR A 344 -3.48 -3.33 3.00
C THR A 344 -2.96 -3.17 1.56
N GLY A 345 -3.62 -2.32 0.78
CA GLY A 345 -3.28 -2.05 -0.62
C GLY A 345 -3.96 -2.99 -1.63
N GLY A 346 -4.58 -4.09 -1.20
CA GLY A 346 -5.32 -4.99 -2.09
C GLY A 346 -6.68 -4.40 -2.53
N PRO A 347 -7.26 -4.85 -3.65
CA PRO A 347 -8.47 -4.24 -4.23
C PRO A 347 -9.63 -4.07 -3.23
N ARG A 348 -9.93 -5.11 -2.43
CA ARG A 348 -11.00 -5.06 -1.42
C ARG A 348 -10.69 -4.11 -0.27
N TYR A 349 -9.43 -4.01 0.15
CA TYR A 349 -9.03 -3.03 1.17
C TYR A 349 -9.31 -1.61 0.67
N MET A 350 -8.95 -1.34 -0.58
CA MET A 350 -9.11 -0.01 -1.19
C MET A 350 -10.58 0.39 -1.31
N VAL A 351 -11.42 -0.51 -1.83
CA VAL A 351 -12.88 -0.32 -1.87
C VAL A 351 -13.44 -0.10 -0.47
N ALA A 352 -12.98 -0.86 0.52
CA ALA A 352 -13.44 -0.72 1.89
C ALA A 352 -13.05 0.64 2.49
N GLN A 353 -11.81 1.12 2.28
CA GLN A 353 -11.37 2.45 2.73
C GLN A 353 -12.18 3.58 2.08
N TYR A 354 -12.46 3.45 0.78
CA TYR A 354 -13.26 4.42 0.05
C TYR A 354 -14.70 4.48 0.58
N GLN A 355 -15.35 3.33 0.71
CA GLN A 355 -16.71 3.24 1.28
C GLN A 355 -16.78 3.74 2.74
N ASP A 356 -15.72 3.51 3.52
CA ASP A 356 -15.64 4.04 4.88
C ASP A 356 -15.56 5.58 4.87
N ALA A 357 -14.74 6.15 3.98
CA ALA A 357 -14.66 7.60 3.76
C ALA A 357 -16.02 8.20 3.37
N MET A 358 -16.75 7.53 2.47
CA MET A 358 -18.09 7.95 2.08
C MET A 358 -19.09 7.90 3.24
N SER A 359 -18.91 7.01 4.21
CA SER A 359 -19.77 6.96 5.41
C SER A 359 -19.57 8.19 6.30
N ILE A 360 -18.34 8.71 6.39
CA ILE A 360 -18.02 9.95 7.09
C ILE A 360 -18.68 11.13 6.37
N VAL A 361 -18.54 11.20 5.05
CA VAL A 361 -19.15 12.25 4.23
C VAL A 361 -20.67 12.22 4.30
N SER A 362 -21.28 11.02 4.33
CA SER A 362 -22.73 10.89 4.51
C SER A 362 -23.21 11.41 5.87
N LYS A 363 -22.37 11.33 6.91
CA LYS A 363 -22.71 11.80 8.26
C LYS A 363 -22.51 13.31 8.43
N TYR A 364 -21.39 13.84 7.93
CA TYR A 364 -21.00 15.24 8.18
C TYR A 364 -21.28 16.17 6.99
N GLY A 365 -21.69 15.63 5.85
CA GLY A 365 -21.84 16.35 4.61
C GLY A 365 -20.55 16.37 3.78
N LYS A 366 -20.63 17.05 2.63
CA LYS A 366 -19.51 17.20 1.70
C LYS A 366 -18.30 17.86 2.38
N PRO A 367 -17.07 17.49 2.00
CA PRO A 367 -15.87 18.24 2.38
C PRO A 367 -15.99 19.71 1.97
N ASP A 368 -15.26 20.59 2.67
CA ASP A 368 -15.17 22.02 2.41
C ASP A 368 -13.79 22.41 1.86
N LEU A 369 -12.71 21.71 2.27
CA LEU A 369 -11.33 21.98 1.85
C LEU A 369 -10.64 20.71 1.36
N PHE A 370 -9.86 20.85 0.28
CA PHE A 370 -8.93 19.85 -0.25
C PHE A 370 -7.50 20.38 -0.14
N LEU A 371 -6.63 19.59 0.49
CA LEU A 371 -5.24 19.95 0.74
C LEU A 371 -4.29 18.96 0.07
N THR A 372 -3.18 19.48 -0.45
CA THR A 372 -2.04 18.65 -0.89
C THR A 372 -0.77 19.16 -0.23
N PHE A 373 -0.23 18.39 0.71
CA PHE A 373 1.03 18.67 1.39
C PHE A 373 2.15 17.79 0.82
N THR A 374 3.12 18.42 0.16
CA THR A 374 4.24 17.74 -0.49
C THR A 374 5.50 17.79 0.38
N CYS A 375 6.20 16.66 0.52
CA CYS A 375 7.49 16.61 1.20
C CYS A 375 8.49 17.59 0.57
N ASN A 376 9.12 18.44 1.39
CA ASN A 376 10.23 19.27 0.93
C ASN A 376 11.57 18.57 1.23
N PRO A 377 12.35 18.17 0.20
CA PRO A 377 13.65 17.52 0.40
C PRO A 377 14.71 18.46 1.01
N THR A 378 14.48 19.78 1.05
CA THR A 378 15.41 20.76 1.61
C THR A 378 15.12 21.14 3.06
N TRP A 379 14.23 20.41 3.74
CA TRP A 379 14.01 20.62 5.17
C TRP A 379 15.31 20.44 5.97
N PRO A 380 15.59 21.29 6.98
CA PRO A 380 16.78 21.15 7.83
C PRO A 380 16.89 19.75 8.46
N GLU A 381 15.77 19.16 8.88
CA GLU A 381 15.74 17.80 9.44
C GLU A 381 16.22 16.72 8.46
N ILE A 382 16.18 17.00 7.15
CA ILE A 382 16.77 16.15 6.11
C ILE A 382 18.22 16.58 5.87
N VAL A 383 18.44 17.84 5.45
CA VAL A 383 19.73 18.34 4.97
C VAL A 383 20.82 18.23 6.03
N ASP A 384 20.53 18.60 7.27
CA ASP A 384 21.50 18.57 8.38
C ASP A 384 21.87 17.14 8.80
N ASN A 385 21.09 16.14 8.36
CA ASN A 385 21.29 14.72 8.65
C ASN A 385 21.83 13.93 7.44
N LEU A 386 22.21 14.63 6.36
CA LEU A 386 22.91 14.04 5.21
C LEU A 386 24.43 14.03 5.45
N ALA A 387 25.09 12.94 5.05
CA ALA A 387 26.54 12.88 5.06
C ALA A 387 27.12 13.74 3.90
N PRO A 388 28.40 14.18 3.98
CA PRO A 388 29.02 14.98 2.92
C PRO A 388 28.91 14.33 1.54
N GLY A 389 28.34 15.08 0.59
CA GLY A 389 28.12 14.64 -0.80
C GLY A 389 26.83 13.84 -1.03
N GLN A 390 26.02 13.58 0.00
CA GLN A 390 24.69 12.98 -0.18
C GLN A 390 23.65 14.02 -0.58
N VAL A 391 22.63 13.56 -1.31
CA VAL A 391 21.39 14.29 -1.56
C VAL A 391 20.22 13.60 -0.88
N ALA A 392 19.08 14.30 -0.70
CA ALA A 392 17.91 13.74 -0.01
C ALA A 392 17.46 12.38 -0.57
N SER A 393 17.51 12.19 -1.90
CA SER A 393 17.14 10.92 -2.54
C SER A 393 18.03 9.75 -2.16
N ASP A 394 19.25 9.98 -1.67
CA ASP A 394 20.14 8.92 -1.17
C ASP A 394 19.65 8.33 0.16
N ARG A 395 18.76 9.04 0.87
CA ARG A 395 18.23 8.68 2.19
C ARG A 395 16.70 8.60 2.20
N PRO A 396 16.09 7.67 1.45
CA PRO A 396 14.63 7.45 1.45
C PRO A 396 14.08 7.11 2.84
N ASP A 397 14.88 6.47 3.70
CA ASP A 397 14.55 6.19 5.10
C ASP A 397 14.36 7.47 5.92
N LEU A 398 15.23 8.47 5.69
CA LEU A 398 15.16 9.78 6.33
C LEU A 398 13.97 10.59 5.82
N ILE A 399 13.75 10.60 4.50
CA ILE A 399 12.58 11.25 3.86
C ILE A 399 11.29 10.73 4.50
N ALA A 400 11.09 9.41 4.55
CA ALA A 400 9.86 8.82 5.09
C ALA A 400 9.64 9.20 6.57
N ARG A 401 10.71 9.19 7.38
CA ARG A 401 10.64 9.54 8.81
C ARG A 401 10.34 11.02 9.03
N VAL A 402 11.06 11.92 8.37
CA VAL A 402 10.84 13.37 8.50
C VAL A 402 9.45 13.72 8.01
N PHE A 403 9.03 13.19 6.86
CA PHE A 403 7.69 13.43 6.34
C PHE A 403 6.60 12.96 7.30
N GLN A 404 6.73 11.77 7.90
CA GLN A 404 5.78 11.31 8.91
C GLN A 404 5.71 12.24 10.13
N LEU A 405 6.82 12.82 10.57
CA LEU A 405 6.84 13.80 11.67
C LEU A 405 6.14 15.09 11.25
N LYS A 406 6.41 15.58 10.03
CA LYS A 406 5.76 16.77 9.48
C LYS A 406 4.26 16.57 9.26
N VAL A 407 3.81 15.38 8.83
CA VAL A 407 2.38 15.03 8.75
C VAL A 407 1.73 15.10 10.13
N LYS A 408 2.36 14.56 11.17
CA LYS A 408 1.83 14.66 12.54
C LYS A 408 1.73 16.11 13.02
N ALA A 409 2.76 16.91 12.76
CA ALA A 409 2.75 18.34 13.10
C ALA A 409 1.65 19.09 12.31
N PHE A 410 1.52 18.82 11.02
CA PHE A 410 0.49 19.39 10.16
C PHE A 410 -0.92 19.05 10.65
N CYS A 411 -1.18 17.79 10.99
CA CYS A 411 -2.45 17.38 11.59
C CYS A 411 -2.72 18.10 12.92
N ASN A 412 -1.71 18.34 13.76
CA ASN A 412 -1.91 19.12 14.99
C ASN A 412 -2.32 20.58 14.67
N GLU A 413 -1.65 21.24 13.72
CA GLU A 413 -2.00 22.62 13.34
C GLU A 413 -3.41 22.72 12.76
N VAL A 414 -3.75 21.84 11.83
CA VAL A 414 -5.04 21.90 11.12
C VAL A 414 -6.19 21.45 12.01
N ILE A 415 -6.02 20.39 12.83
CA ILE A 415 -7.12 19.76 13.56
C ILE A 415 -7.21 20.28 15.00
N LYS A 416 -6.08 20.45 15.70
CA LYS A 416 -6.08 20.87 17.11
C LYS A 416 -6.01 22.38 17.26
N ASN A 417 -5.14 23.04 16.50
CA ASN A 417 -5.02 24.50 16.53
C ASN A 417 -6.01 25.19 15.60
N GLN A 418 -6.77 24.41 14.81
CA GLN A 418 -7.90 24.89 14.00
C GLN A 418 -7.54 26.05 13.05
N VAL A 419 -6.32 26.02 12.50
CA VAL A 419 -5.78 27.10 11.65
C VAL A 419 -6.65 27.40 10.43
N LEU A 420 -7.41 26.41 9.94
CA LEU A 420 -8.31 26.53 8.80
C LEU A 420 -9.80 26.55 9.22
N GLY A 421 -10.07 26.76 10.50
CA GLY A 421 -11.38 26.58 11.11
C GLY A 421 -11.50 25.26 11.88
N GLU A 422 -12.58 25.14 12.65
CA GLU A 422 -12.86 23.94 13.44
C GLU A 422 -13.28 22.77 12.53
N VAL A 423 -12.57 21.65 12.68
CA VAL A 423 -12.75 20.46 11.83
C VAL A 423 -13.77 19.50 12.46
N ALA A 424 -14.90 19.29 11.78
CA ALA A 424 -15.90 18.29 12.15
C ALA A 424 -15.43 16.86 11.85
N ALA A 425 -14.84 16.68 10.66
CA ALA A 425 -14.30 15.41 10.17
C ALA A 425 -13.13 15.61 9.19
N TYR A 426 -12.23 14.63 9.12
CA TYR A 426 -11.13 14.63 8.15
C TYR A 426 -10.86 13.24 7.60
N ILE A 427 -10.31 13.21 6.39
CA ILE A 427 -9.82 11.99 5.73
C ILE A 427 -8.53 12.36 5.01
N TYR A 428 -7.45 11.62 5.22
CA TYR A 428 -6.23 11.84 4.44
C TYR A 428 -5.59 10.54 3.96
N VAL A 429 -4.80 10.66 2.90
CA VAL A 429 -4.09 9.55 2.25
C VAL A 429 -2.68 10.02 1.90
N ILE A 430 -1.71 9.12 2.01
CA ILE A 430 -0.32 9.36 1.63
C ILE A 430 -0.06 8.68 0.29
N GLU A 431 0.30 9.48 -0.71
CA GLU A 431 0.68 9.04 -2.04
C GLU A 431 2.20 9.19 -2.22
N PHE A 432 2.80 8.29 -3.00
CA PHE A 432 4.18 8.40 -3.45
C PHE A 432 4.17 8.52 -4.98
N GLN A 433 4.37 9.73 -5.48
CA GLN A 433 4.39 9.97 -6.93
C GLN A 433 5.58 9.24 -7.58
N LYS A 434 5.57 9.09 -8.91
CA LYS A 434 6.67 8.46 -9.69
C LYS A 434 8.05 9.10 -9.51
N ARG A 435 8.15 10.21 -8.77
CA ARG A 435 9.39 10.92 -8.41
C ARG A 435 9.90 10.59 -7.00
N GLY A 436 9.20 9.75 -6.26
CA GLY A 436 9.62 9.21 -4.96
C GLY A 436 9.26 10.04 -3.74
N LEU A 437 9.00 11.34 -3.88
CA LEU A 437 8.64 12.17 -2.72
C LEU A 437 7.22 11.82 -2.21
N PRO A 438 7.04 11.72 -0.88
CA PRO A 438 5.71 11.54 -0.29
C PRO A 438 4.86 12.81 -0.41
N HIS A 439 3.56 12.62 -0.60
CA HIS A 439 2.56 13.66 -0.58
C HIS A 439 1.38 13.21 0.28
N MET A 440 0.80 14.11 1.05
CA MET A 440 -0.45 13.89 1.75
C MET A 440 -1.56 14.64 1.02
N HIS A 441 -2.62 13.93 0.66
CA HIS A 441 -3.88 14.53 0.25
C HIS A 441 -4.86 14.44 1.40
N MET A 442 -5.50 15.55 1.77
CA MET A 442 -6.41 15.61 2.91
C MET A 442 -7.69 16.34 2.52
N LEU A 443 -8.83 15.78 2.94
CA LEU A 443 -10.14 16.41 2.89
C LEU A 443 -10.55 16.80 4.31
N LEU A 444 -11.07 18.02 4.45
CA LEU A 444 -11.63 18.53 5.70
C LEU A 444 -13.10 18.87 5.52
N THR A 445 -13.92 18.46 6.46
CA THR A 445 -15.28 18.96 6.66
C THR A 445 -15.27 19.85 7.89
N LEU A 446 -15.61 21.12 7.72
CA LEU A 446 -15.62 22.13 8.78
C LEU A 446 -16.95 22.14 9.53
N THR A 447 -16.94 22.56 10.79
CA THR A 447 -18.19 22.80 11.54
C THR A 447 -18.99 23.95 10.91
N ALA A 448 -20.30 24.00 11.17
CA ALA A 448 -21.20 24.94 10.51
C ALA A 448 -20.75 26.40 10.63
N ASP A 449 -20.20 26.77 11.79
CA ASP A 449 -19.72 28.12 12.11
C ASP A 449 -18.36 28.44 11.50
N SER A 450 -17.59 27.41 11.11
CA SER A 450 -16.27 27.56 10.48
C SER A 450 -16.32 27.49 8.95
N LYS A 451 -17.49 27.27 8.34
CA LYS A 451 -17.60 27.17 6.87
C LYS A 451 -17.30 28.51 6.19
N LEU A 452 -16.48 28.47 5.15
CA LEU A 452 -16.14 29.62 4.32
C LEU A 452 -17.28 29.91 3.34
N ARG A 453 -18.07 30.95 3.60
CA ARG A 453 -19.27 31.34 2.86
C ARG A 453 -19.09 32.61 2.05
N THR A 454 -18.07 33.42 2.34
CA THR A 454 -17.80 34.67 1.63
C THR A 454 -16.43 34.68 0.96
N PRO A 455 -16.26 35.41 -0.16
CA PRO A 455 -14.94 35.62 -0.77
C PRO A 455 -13.89 36.17 0.20
N ALA A 456 -14.28 37.06 1.11
CA ALA A 456 -13.38 37.65 2.10
C ALA A 456 -12.85 36.61 3.11
N GLU A 457 -13.71 35.68 3.55
CA GLU A 457 -13.28 34.55 4.39
C GLU A 457 -12.31 33.65 3.66
N VAL A 458 -12.56 33.34 2.39
CA VAL A 458 -11.63 32.54 1.55
C VAL A 458 -10.29 33.26 1.41
N ASP A 459 -10.31 34.54 1.04
CA ASP A 459 -9.10 35.36 0.85
C ASP A 459 -8.30 35.58 2.14
N SER A 460 -8.94 35.44 3.31
CA SER A 460 -8.26 35.53 4.61
C SER A 460 -7.38 34.30 4.90
N LEU A 461 -7.69 33.15 4.31
CA LEU A 461 -6.99 31.89 4.53
C LEU A 461 -6.17 31.43 3.33
N ILE A 462 -6.64 31.71 2.12
CA ILE A 462 -6.11 31.17 0.87
C ILE A 462 -5.70 32.32 -0.05
N SER A 463 -4.46 32.28 -0.51
CA SER A 463 -3.94 33.19 -1.52
C SER A 463 -3.59 32.43 -2.79
N ALA A 464 -3.76 33.08 -3.93
CA ALA A 464 -3.28 32.63 -5.22
C ALA A 464 -2.40 33.70 -5.90
N GLU A 465 -1.73 34.52 -5.09
CA GLU A 465 -0.92 35.66 -5.51
C GLU A 465 0.54 35.47 -5.08
N ILE A 466 1.47 36.06 -5.83
CA ILE A 466 2.88 36.15 -5.47
C ILE A 466 3.00 37.14 -4.28
N PRO A 467 3.56 36.71 -3.13
CA PRO A 467 3.74 37.58 -1.96
C PRO A 467 4.59 38.81 -2.28
N ASP A 468 4.50 39.85 -1.44
CA ASP A 468 5.36 41.01 -1.62
C ASP A 468 6.82 40.69 -1.23
N PRO A 469 7.82 40.84 -2.12
CA PRO A 469 9.20 40.51 -1.80
C PRO A 469 9.81 41.46 -0.75
N SER A 470 9.27 42.66 -0.56
CA SER A 470 9.78 43.65 0.39
C SER A 470 9.20 43.43 1.79
N ASN A 471 7.89 43.13 1.87
CA ASN A 471 7.19 42.97 3.15
C ASN A 471 7.11 41.52 3.63
N GLU A 472 7.12 40.55 2.71
CA GLU A 472 6.89 39.12 2.97
C GLU A 472 8.01 38.26 2.37
N ALA A 473 9.27 38.70 2.47
CA ALA A 473 10.42 38.07 1.81
C ALA A 473 10.52 36.55 2.04
N ALA A 474 10.28 36.06 3.26
CA ALA A 474 10.34 34.63 3.57
C ALA A 474 9.23 33.83 2.85
N LEU A 475 8.01 34.36 2.82
CA LEU A 475 6.90 33.74 2.12
C LEU A 475 7.13 33.81 0.60
N TYR A 476 7.58 34.96 0.08
CA TYR A 476 7.94 35.13 -1.32
C TYR A 476 8.95 34.07 -1.78
N GLU A 477 10.01 33.81 -1.00
CA GLU A 477 11.01 32.80 -1.31
C GLU A 477 10.41 31.38 -1.39
N ILE A 478 9.54 31.02 -0.46
CA ILE A 478 8.88 29.71 -0.42
C ILE A 478 7.93 29.57 -1.62
N ILE A 479 7.01 30.52 -1.78
CA ILE A 479 5.99 30.49 -2.84
C ILE A 479 6.64 30.50 -4.20
N SER A 480 7.62 31.38 -4.43
CA SER A 480 8.36 31.46 -5.69
C SER A 480 9.06 30.15 -6.04
N LYS A 481 9.52 29.36 -5.05
CA LYS A 481 10.20 28.07 -5.24
C LYS A 481 9.28 26.88 -5.39
N CYS A 482 8.15 26.83 -4.69
CA CYS A 482 7.35 25.61 -4.61
C CYS A 482 5.86 25.76 -4.97
N MET A 483 5.27 26.95 -5.02
CA MET A 483 3.83 27.12 -5.31
C MET A 483 3.54 27.69 -6.70
N ILE A 484 4.48 27.52 -7.64
CA ILE A 484 4.37 28.07 -9.00
C ILE A 484 4.25 26.93 -9.98
N HIS A 485 3.16 26.93 -10.74
CA HIS A 485 3.02 26.07 -11.90
C HIS A 485 4.08 26.43 -12.93
N GLY A 486 4.84 25.44 -13.40
CA GLY A 486 5.86 25.65 -14.41
C GLY A 486 5.27 26.22 -15.71
N PRO A 487 6.08 26.90 -16.55
CA PRO A 487 5.61 27.37 -17.84
C PRO A 487 5.02 26.21 -18.64
N CYS A 488 3.81 26.39 -19.18
CA CYS A 488 3.10 25.39 -20.00
C CYS A 488 2.29 26.09 -21.10
N GLY A 489 1.52 25.33 -21.87
CA GLY A 489 0.71 25.90 -22.95
C GLY A 489 1.62 26.46 -24.04
N LYS A 490 1.34 27.70 -24.49
CA LYS A 490 2.13 28.40 -25.50
C LYS A 490 3.58 28.65 -25.06
N LEU A 491 3.82 28.83 -23.75
CA LEU A 491 5.16 29.09 -23.22
C LEU A 491 6.05 27.85 -23.26
N ASN A 492 5.46 26.66 -23.06
CA ASN A 492 6.17 25.39 -23.17
C ASN A 492 5.20 24.24 -23.49
N PRO A 493 4.99 23.93 -24.79
CA PRO A 493 4.11 22.85 -25.23
C PRO A 493 4.57 21.45 -24.82
N SER A 494 5.86 21.28 -24.51
CA SER A 494 6.46 20.00 -24.10
C SER A 494 6.31 19.69 -22.61
N SER A 495 5.63 20.55 -21.85
CA SER A 495 5.50 20.38 -20.40
C SER A 495 4.73 19.11 -20.05
N PRO A 496 5.11 18.37 -18.99
CA PRO A 496 4.45 17.12 -18.60
C PRO A 496 2.95 17.24 -18.29
N CYS A 497 2.46 18.46 -18.01
CA CYS A 497 1.06 18.74 -17.74
C CYS A 497 0.21 18.91 -19.00
N MET A 498 0.82 19.00 -20.20
CA MET A 498 0.12 19.20 -21.46
C MET A 498 -0.53 17.91 -21.92
N VAL A 499 -1.83 17.98 -22.18
CA VAL A 499 -2.65 16.89 -22.72
C VAL A 499 -3.49 17.50 -23.84
N ASP A 500 -3.41 16.93 -25.05
CA ASP A 500 -4.12 17.39 -26.24
C ASP A 500 -3.98 18.90 -26.51
N GLY A 501 -2.75 19.42 -26.37
CA GLY A 501 -2.43 20.83 -26.61
C GLY A 501 -2.91 21.82 -25.54
N LYS A 502 -3.55 21.35 -24.46
CA LYS A 502 -3.99 22.17 -23.32
C LYS A 502 -3.35 21.72 -22.01
N CYS A 503 -3.19 22.63 -21.05
CA CYS A 503 -2.74 22.24 -19.73
C CYS A 503 -3.86 21.48 -19.00
N SER A 504 -3.60 20.24 -18.58
CA SER A 504 -4.54 19.43 -17.80
C SER A 504 -4.96 20.07 -16.47
N LYS A 505 -4.18 21.02 -15.96
CA LYS A 505 -4.46 21.80 -14.75
C LYS A 505 -5.06 23.18 -15.03
N ARG A 506 -5.35 23.47 -16.30
CA ARG A 506 -5.95 24.72 -16.81
C ARG A 506 -5.12 25.97 -16.45
N PHE A 507 -3.79 25.85 -16.51
CA PHE A 507 -2.86 26.98 -16.39
C PHE A 507 -2.46 27.52 -17.78
N PRO A 508 -2.15 28.83 -17.89
CA PRO A 508 -2.33 29.86 -16.86
C PRO A 508 -3.81 30.15 -16.56
N LYS A 509 -4.14 30.53 -15.32
CA LYS A 509 -5.49 30.93 -14.91
C LYS A 509 -5.82 32.35 -15.38
N ALA A 510 -7.08 32.77 -15.28
CA ALA A 510 -7.45 34.16 -15.53
C ALA A 510 -7.02 35.07 -14.37
N PHE A 511 -6.81 36.35 -14.65
CA PHE A 511 -6.74 37.37 -13.59
C PHE A 511 -8.13 37.62 -13.03
N ASN A 512 -8.21 37.88 -11.74
CA ASN A 512 -9.45 38.23 -11.06
C ASN A 512 -9.16 39.17 -9.88
N ASN A 513 -9.91 40.25 -9.75
CA ASN A 513 -9.68 41.24 -8.69
C ASN A 513 -10.16 40.77 -7.32
N ASP A 514 -11.16 39.87 -7.32
CA ASP A 514 -11.81 39.33 -6.12
C ASP A 514 -12.09 37.83 -6.30
N THR A 515 -12.16 37.07 -5.21
CA THR A 515 -12.54 35.66 -5.29
C THR A 515 -14.02 35.51 -5.67
N SER A 516 -14.32 34.63 -6.62
CA SER A 516 -15.69 34.27 -7.00
C SER A 516 -16.00 32.84 -6.59
N LEU A 517 -17.06 32.67 -5.79
CA LEU A 517 -17.57 31.37 -5.38
C LEU A 517 -18.55 30.87 -6.46
N SER A 518 -18.13 29.88 -7.26
CA SER A 518 -19.05 29.25 -8.22
C SER A 518 -19.94 28.22 -7.50
N THR A 519 -21.19 28.08 -7.92
CA THR A 519 -22.17 27.17 -7.32
C THR A 519 -21.90 25.69 -7.62
N GLU A 520 -21.06 25.38 -8.61
CA GLU A 520 -20.86 24.01 -9.13
C GLU A 520 -19.37 23.65 -9.39
N GLY A 521 -18.41 24.33 -8.76
CA GLY A 521 -16.97 24.10 -9.03
C GLY A 521 -16.01 24.52 -7.92
N TYR A 522 -14.72 24.58 -8.28
CA TYR A 522 -13.69 25.23 -7.47
C TYR A 522 -13.83 26.76 -7.60
N PRO A 523 -13.64 27.54 -6.52
CA PRO A 523 -13.65 28.99 -6.61
C PRO A 523 -12.62 29.52 -7.62
N GLU A 524 -12.98 30.62 -8.27
CA GLU A 524 -12.02 31.42 -9.00
C GLU A 524 -11.34 32.38 -8.02
N TYR A 525 -10.18 31.96 -7.52
CA TYR A 525 -9.41 32.73 -6.55
C TYR A 525 -8.97 34.07 -7.12
N ARG A 526 -8.92 35.06 -6.23
CA ARG A 526 -8.30 36.36 -6.48
C ARG A 526 -6.87 36.22 -7.00
N ARG A 527 -6.60 36.85 -8.13
CA ARG A 527 -5.32 36.91 -8.85
C ARG A 527 -5.22 38.28 -9.51
N ARG A 528 -4.76 39.29 -8.77
CA ARG A 528 -4.69 40.67 -9.31
C ARG A 528 -3.59 40.78 -10.36
N GLU A 529 -3.81 41.65 -11.34
CA GLU A 529 -2.77 42.06 -12.28
C GLU A 529 -1.98 43.23 -11.66
N ASP A 530 -1.15 42.92 -10.67
CA ASP A 530 -0.37 43.88 -9.88
C ASP A 530 1.05 44.11 -10.45
N GLY A 531 1.36 43.54 -11.61
CA GLY A 531 2.66 43.62 -12.26
C GLY A 531 3.74 42.71 -11.65
N ARG A 532 3.45 41.97 -10.57
CA ARG A 532 4.42 41.06 -9.95
C ARG A 532 4.67 39.85 -10.85
N SER A 533 5.94 39.47 -10.95
CA SER A 533 6.35 38.33 -11.75
C SER A 533 7.65 37.71 -11.25
N ILE A 534 7.87 36.46 -11.62
CA ILE A 534 9.03 35.66 -11.25
C ILE A 534 9.58 34.92 -12.46
N TRP A 535 10.88 34.63 -12.43
CA TRP A 535 11.54 33.87 -13.48
C TRP A 535 11.50 32.36 -13.19
N ARG A 536 11.00 31.58 -14.16
CA ARG A 536 10.99 30.11 -14.14
C ARG A 536 11.42 29.56 -15.48
N ASN A 537 12.50 28.75 -15.50
CA ASN A 537 13.01 28.10 -16.71
C ASN A 537 13.13 29.04 -17.92
N LYS A 538 13.68 30.25 -17.72
CA LYS A 538 13.84 31.32 -18.73
C LYS A 538 12.53 32.01 -19.18
N HIS A 539 11.39 31.70 -18.57
CA HIS A 539 10.13 32.39 -18.82
C HIS A 539 9.73 33.22 -17.60
N ARG A 540 9.08 34.36 -17.84
CA ARG A 540 8.47 35.19 -16.81
C ARG A 540 7.04 34.71 -16.57
N VAL A 541 6.70 34.39 -15.33
CA VAL A 541 5.34 33.97 -14.92
C VAL A 541 4.83 34.88 -13.82
N ASP A 542 3.52 35.09 -13.79
CA ASP A 542 2.82 36.03 -12.90
C ASP A 542 1.77 35.29 -12.03
N ASN A 543 0.89 36.05 -11.37
CA ASN A 543 -0.17 35.52 -10.49
C ASN A 543 -1.05 34.47 -11.17
N ARG A 544 -1.13 34.40 -12.50
CA ARG A 544 -1.90 33.36 -13.21
C ARG A 544 -1.33 31.95 -13.08
N SER A 545 -0.06 31.83 -12.70
CA SER A 545 0.64 30.55 -12.53
C SER A 545 0.75 30.09 -11.08
N VAL A 546 0.24 30.86 -10.11
CA VAL A 546 0.34 30.51 -8.69
C VAL A 546 -0.68 29.42 -8.35
N VAL A 547 -0.24 28.36 -7.67
CA VAL A 547 -1.11 27.32 -7.11
C VAL A 547 -1.67 27.86 -5.78
N PRO A 548 -2.99 27.79 -5.52
CA PRO A 548 -3.58 28.30 -4.27
C PRO A 548 -2.91 27.73 -3.02
N TYR A 549 -2.67 28.54 -2.01
CA TYR A 549 -1.96 28.13 -0.79
C TYR A 549 -2.48 28.88 0.42
N CYS A 550 -2.22 28.34 1.61
CA CYS A 550 -2.40 29.06 2.87
C CYS A 550 -1.08 29.70 3.29
N PRO A 551 -0.96 31.04 3.35
CA PRO A 551 0.27 31.74 3.71
C PRO A 551 0.90 31.23 5.01
N TYR A 552 0.09 31.08 6.07
CA TYR A 552 0.55 30.61 7.38
C TYR A 552 1.15 29.20 7.30
N LEU A 553 0.42 28.24 6.71
CA LEU A 553 0.88 26.85 6.63
C LEU A 553 2.12 26.71 5.72
N SER A 554 2.14 27.41 4.57
CA SER A 554 3.29 27.41 3.68
C SER A 554 4.54 27.99 4.34
N LEU A 555 4.40 29.06 5.11
CA LEU A 555 5.50 29.67 5.86
C LEU A 555 6.00 28.72 6.98
N MET A 556 5.09 28.18 7.78
CA MET A 556 5.42 27.32 8.92
C MET A 556 6.15 26.04 8.52
N PHE A 557 5.68 25.40 7.44
CA PHE A 557 6.26 24.13 6.98
C PHE A 557 7.34 24.32 5.92
N GLY A 558 7.49 25.52 5.34
CA GLY A 558 8.46 25.79 4.28
C GLY A 558 8.32 24.80 3.11
N ALA A 559 7.10 24.55 2.65
CA ALA A 559 6.80 23.46 1.71
C ALA A 559 5.66 23.78 0.76
N HIS A 560 5.54 22.99 -0.31
CA HIS A 560 4.39 23.06 -1.20
C HIS A 560 3.14 22.52 -0.50
N ILE A 561 2.25 23.42 -0.12
CA ILE A 561 0.94 23.13 0.51
C ILE A 561 -0.13 23.80 -0.34
N ASN A 562 -0.76 23.02 -1.21
CA ASN A 562 -1.93 23.48 -1.95
C ASN A 562 -3.15 23.40 -1.04
N VAL A 563 -3.94 24.47 -0.98
CA VAL A 563 -5.21 24.50 -0.25
C VAL A 563 -6.27 25.04 -1.19
N GLU A 564 -7.27 24.21 -1.47
CA GLU A 564 -8.39 24.57 -2.34
C GLU A 564 -9.70 24.39 -1.57
N VAL A 565 -10.59 25.36 -1.65
CA VAL A 565 -12.00 25.16 -1.33
C VAL A 565 -12.56 24.14 -2.31
N CYS A 566 -13.14 23.08 -1.77
CA CYS A 566 -13.76 22.03 -2.54
C CYS A 566 -15.13 21.75 -1.94
N ALA A 567 -16.18 21.94 -2.74
CA ALA A 567 -17.55 21.76 -2.30
C ALA A 567 -18.25 20.58 -2.99
N LEU A 568 -17.49 19.65 -3.58
CA LEU A 568 -18.02 18.63 -4.49
C LEU A 568 -17.53 17.22 -4.12
N LEU A 569 -18.42 16.24 -4.23
CA LEU A 569 -18.15 14.83 -3.96
C LEU A 569 -17.01 14.26 -4.83
N HIS A 570 -16.75 14.85 -5.99
CA HIS A 570 -15.69 14.41 -6.90
C HIS A 570 -14.30 14.43 -6.25
N ALA A 571 -14.04 15.28 -5.25
CA ALA A 571 -12.74 15.32 -4.60
C ALA A 571 -12.47 14.09 -3.72
N ILE A 572 -13.51 13.38 -3.29
CA ILE A 572 -13.37 12.09 -2.61
C ILE A 572 -12.97 11.02 -3.63
N LYS A 573 -13.65 10.95 -4.78
CA LYS A 573 -13.22 10.07 -5.90
C LYS A 573 -11.77 10.40 -6.31
N TYR A 574 -11.43 11.68 -6.35
CA TYR A 574 -10.08 12.14 -6.65
C TYR A 574 -9.06 11.72 -5.59
N LEU A 575 -9.36 11.86 -4.29
CA LEU A 575 -8.51 11.43 -3.18
C LEU A 575 -8.15 9.94 -3.32
N PHE A 576 -9.16 9.13 -3.62
CA PHE A 576 -8.96 7.70 -3.76
C PHE A 576 -8.43 7.29 -5.14
N LYS A 577 -8.57 8.10 -6.19
CA LYS A 577 -7.87 7.90 -7.48
C LYS A 577 -6.38 7.71 -7.24
N TYR A 578 -5.76 8.45 -6.33
CA TYR A 578 -4.33 8.33 -6.03
C TYR A 578 -3.93 7.07 -5.26
N LEU A 579 -4.87 6.57 -4.46
CA LEU A 579 -4.81 5.25 -3.85
C LEU A 579 -4.99 4.14 -4.92
N TYR A 580 -5.89 4.35 -5.88
CA TYR A 580 -6.20 3.46 -7.01
C TYR A 580 -5.29 3.63 -8.24
N LYS A 581 -4.30 4.53 -8.24
CA LYS A 581 -3.38 4.64 -9.39
C LYS A 581 -2.48 3.41 -9.57
N GLY A 582 -2.58 2.44 -8.66
CA GLY A 582 -1.88 1.17 -8.68
C GLY A 582 -2.62 -0.02 -9.33
N PRO A 583 -3.81 0.12 -9.95
CA PRO A 583 -4.16 -0.80 -11.04
C PRO A 583 -5.03 -0.15 -12.14
N ASP A 584 -4.69 1.05 -12.62
CA ASP A 584 -5.25 1.58 -13.88
C ASP A 584 -4.68 0.78 -15.08
N ARG A 585 -5.04 -0.49 -15.17
CA ARG A 585 -4.90 -1.35 -16.34
C ARG A 585 -6.17 -2.17 -16.46
N ALA A 586 -6.86 -1.96 -17.57
CA ALA A 586 -8.03 -2.72 -17.95
C ALA A 586 -7.74 -4.23 -17.84
N ARG A 587 -8.61 -4.94 -17.12
CA ARG A 587 -8.75 -6.39 -17.20
C ARG A 587 -9.05 -6.77 -18.65
N LEU A 588 -8.03 -7.10 -19.41
CA LEU A 588 -8.15 -7.86 -20.64
C LEU A 588 -7.04 -8.90 -20.60
N ARG A 589 -7.29 -10.00 -19.88
CA ARG A 589 -6.62 -11.26 -20.19
C ARG A 589 -7.25 -11.74 -21.50
N LEU A 590 -6.60 -11.48 -22.63
CA LEU A 590 -6.88 -12.23 -23.85
C LEU A 590 -6.19 -13.59 -23.66
N HIS A 591 -6.92 -14.55 -23.11
CA HIS A 591 -6.51 -15.95 -23.16
C HIS A 591 -6.52 -16.37 -24.63
N GLN A 592 -5.37 -16.76 -25.17
CA GLN A 592 -5.30 -17.51 -26.42
C GLN A 592 -5.65 -18.97 -26.09
N GLY A 593 -6.95 -19.27 -26.01
CA GLY A 593 -7.48 -20.59 -25.71
C GLY A 593 -8.82 -20.51 -24.99
N GLU A 594 -9.69 -21.50 -25.21
CA GLU A 594 -10.91 -21.65 -24.41
C GLU A 594 -10.51 -21.86 -22.93
N PRO A 595 -11.06 -21.07 -22.00
CA PRO A 595 -10.77 -21.24 -20.58
C PRO A 595 -11.31 -22.60 -20.14
N SER A 596 -10.47 -23.43 -19.52
CA SER A 596 -10.94 -24.65 -18.86
C SER A 596 -11.77 -24.26 -17.63
N GLU A 597 -12.82 -25.03 -17.34
CA GLU A 597 -13.68 -24.83 -16.15
C GLU A 597 -12.91 -24.90 -14.81
N ASP A 598 -11.64 -25.34 -14.84
CA ASP A 598 -10.75 -25.45 -13.67
C ASP A 598 -9.81 -24.25 -13.42
N GLU A 599 -9.74 -23.24 -14.31
CA GLU A 599 -8.86 -22.08 -14.11
C GLU A 599 -9.45 -21.05 -13.11
N ALA A 600 -9.17 -21.27 -11.82
CA ALA A 600 -9.55 -20.32 -10.77
C ALA A 600 -8.85 -18.95 -10.92
N LEU A 601 -9.61 -17.85 -10.75
CA LEU A 601 -9.09 -16.48 -10.67
C LEU A 601 -8.12 -16.32 -9.46
N ASP A 602 -6.81 -16.18 -9.72
CA ASP A 602 -5.79 -15.89 -8.68
C ASP A 602 -5.61 -14.37 -8.48
N GLU A 603 -6.33 -13.81 -7.52
CA GLU A 603 -6.24 -12.39 -7.15
C GLU A 603 -4.86 -11.96 -6.63
N ILE A 604 -4.04 -12.89 -6.12
CA ILE A 604 -2.68 -12.58 -5.64
C ILE A 604 -1.78 -12.30 -6.84
N THR A 605 -1.90 -13.09 -7.91
CA THR A 605 -1.12 -12.89 -9.14
C THR A 605 -1.54 -11.60 -9.85
N ASP A 606 -2.85 -11.32 -9.94
CA ASP A 606 -3.35 -10.04 -10.48
C ASP A 606 -2.82 -8.83 -9.68
N TYR A 607 -2.77 -8.94 -8.35
CA TYR A 607 -2.22 -7.91 -7.50
C TYR A 607 -0.73 -7.65 -7.80
N TRP A 608 0.07 -8.70 -7.98
CA TRP A 608 1.48 -8.57 -8.33
C TRP A 608 1.69 -7.84 -9.66
N ASP A 609 0.95 -8.24 -10.70
CA ASP A 609 1.15 -7.72 -12.05
C ASP A 609 0.80 -6.24 -12.20
N ALA A 610 -0.04 -5.70 -11.32
CA ALA A 610 -0.40 -4.28 -11.32
C ALA A 610 0.46 -3.43 -10.37
N ARG A 611 1.24 -4.06 -9.47
CA ARG A 611 1.85 -3.39 -8.32
C ARG A 611 3.14 -2.65 -8.68
N TYR A 612 3.23 -1.40 -8.21
CA TYR A 612 4.41 -0.54 -8.28
C TYR A 612 4.77 -0.03 -6.88
N VAL A 613 6.06 -0.08 -6.50
CA VAL A 613 6.55 0.51 -5.24
C VAL A 613 7.89 1.21 -5.45
N CYS A 614 8.02 2.40 -4.86
CA CYS A 614 9.26 3.18 -4.85
C CYS A 614 9.99 3.14 -3.50
N ALA A 615 11.24 3.61 -3.45
CA ALA A 615 12.08 3.48 -2.23
C ALA A 615 11.54 4.20 -0.99
N PRO A 616 11.07 5.47 -1.03
CA PRO A 616 10.45 6.11 0.13
C PRO A 616 9.13 5.46 0.56
N GLU A 617 8.34 4.93 -0.38
CA GLU A 617 7.13 4.15 -0.06
C GLU A 617 7.50 2.86 0.69
N ALA A 618 8.47 2.10 0.17
CA ALA A 618 8.96 0.90 0.80
C ALA A 618 9.49 1.19 2.23
N ALA A 619 10.24 2.28 2.43
CA ALA A 619 10.68 2.70 3.76
C ALA A 619 9.49 3.03 4.68
N HIS A 620 8.51 3.80 4.19
CA HIS A 620 7.29 4.16 4.94
C HIS A 620 6.52 2.92 5.42
N ARG A 621 6.37 1.93 4.53
CA ARG A 621 5.70 0.67 4.81
C ARG A 621 6.51 -0.25 5.75
N ILE A 622 7.84 -0.29 5.60
CA ILE A 622 8.75 -1.01 6.52
C ILE A 622 8.61 -0.44 7.94
N PHE A 623 8.66 0.87 8.11
CA PHE A 623 8.47 1.51 9.42
C PHE A 623 7.05 1.33 9.98
N GLY A 624 6.08 0.96 9.14
CA GLY A 624 4.69 0.78 9.54
C GLY A 624 3.94 2.08 9.76
N PHE A 625 4.36 3.13 9.06
CA PHE A 625 3.62 4.38 9.02
C PHE A 625 2.30 4.19 8.26
N ALA A 626 1.23 4.85 8.72
CA ALA A 626 -0.08 4.75 8.09
C ALA A 626 -0.06 5.42 6.70
N LEU A 627 -0.73 4.78 5.74
CA LEU A 627 -0.93 5.34 4.38
C LEU A 627 -2.23 6.12 4.25
N SER A 628 -3.12 6.03 5.23
CA SER A 628 -4.33 6.84 5.33
C SER A 628 -4.79 6.89 6.79
N ASP A 629 -5.57 7.91 7.12
CA ASP A 629 -6.24 8.03 8.42
C ASP A 629 -7.53 8.84 8.26
N ARG A 630 -8.37 8.80 9.29
CA ARG A 630 -9.68 9.46 9.31
C ARG A 630 -10.12 9.83 10.73
N SER A 631 -10.99 10.82 10.85
CA SER A 631 -11.48 11.31 12.15
C SER A 631 -12.36 10.30 12.91
N ASP A 632 -13.08 9.45 12.19
CA ASP A 632 -14.11 8.58 12.76
C ASP A 632 -13.82 7.10 12.48
N ALA A 633 -13.98 6.26 13.51
CA ALA A 633 -13.98 4.81 13.32
C ALA A 633 -15.25 4.39 12.57
N VAL A 634 -15.13 3.46 11.62
CA VAL A 634 -16.29 2.92 10.90
C VAL A 634 -16.49 1.46 11.28
N THR A 635 -17.61 1.18 11.95
CA THR A 635 -18.04 -0.18 12.29
C THR A 635 -18.89 -0.72 11.16
N ARG A 636 -18.44 -1.79 10.51
CA ARG A 636 -19.14 -2.41 9.38
C ARG A 636 -20.20 -3.36 9.92
N LEU A 637 -21.43 -3.17 9.48
CA LEU A 637 -22.61 -3.87 9.96
C LEU A 637 -23.08 -4.87 8.91
N GLN A 638 -23.15 -6.13 9.31
CA GLN A 638 -23.64 -7.23 8.49
C GLN A 638 -25.13 -7.05 8.22
N VAL A 639 -25.53 -7.35 6.99
CA VAL A 639 -26.92 -7.46 6.56
C VAL A 639 -27.02 -8.80 5.87
N HIS A 640 -27.87 -9.70 6.32
CA HIS A 640 -28.09 -11.01 5.70
C HIS A 640 -29.48 -11.52 6.06
N LEU A 641 -30.04 -12.34 5.18
CA LEU A 641 -31.28 -13.07 5.43
C LEU A 641 -31.08 -14.16 6.48
N PRO A 642 -32.16 -14.71 7.08
CA PRO A 642 -32.07 -15.83 8.01
C PRO A 642 -31.31 -17.02 7.39
N GLY A 643 -30.30 -17.54 8.09
CA GLY A 643 -29.47 -18.65 7.59
C GLY A 643 -28.41 -18.28 6.55
N PHE A 644 -28.29 -17.01 6.17
CA PHE A 644 -27.23 -16.52 5.27
C PHE A 644 -26.12 -15.77 6.01
N GLU A 645 -26.00 -16.00 7.31
CA GLU A 645 -24.87 -15.52 8.12
C GLU A 645 -23.56 -16.01 7.49
N THR A 646 -22.52 -15.17 7.48
CA THR A 646 -21.21 -15.58 6.99
C THR A 646 -20.49 -16.42 8.05
N VAL A 647 -20.08 -17.65 7.69
CA VAL A 647 -19.29 -18.54 8.55
C VAL A 647 -17.87 -18.64 8.00
N ARG A 648 -16.90 -18.53 8.90
CA ARG A 648 -15.50 -18.88 8.63
C ARG A 648 -15.21 -20.22 9.27
N PHE A 649 -14.62 -21.12 8.49
CA PHE A 649 -14.29 -22.46 8.94
C PHE A 649 -13.02 -22.97 8.26
N GLU A 650 -12.39 -23.95 8.90
CA GLU A 650 -11.28 -24.68 8.30
C GLU A 650 -11.84 -25.92 7.59
N ALA A 651 -11.27 -26.28 6.44
CA ALA A 651 -11.66 -27.51 5.74
C ALA A 651 -11.53 -28.73 6.67
N GLY A 652 -12.58 -29.57 6.75
CA GLY A 652 -12.68 -30.70 7.68
C GLY A 652 -13.32 -30.35 9.03
N THR A 653 -13.69 -29.09 9.28
CA THR A 653 -14.38 -28.63 10.50
C THR A 653 -15.81 -28.13 10.24
N GLU A 654 -16.39 -28.49 9.10
CA GLU A 654 -17.67 -27.99 8.59
C GLU A 654 -18.80 -28.16 9.62
N GLU A 655 -18.95 -29.35 10.20
CA GLU A 655 -19.99 -29.66 11.19
C GLU A 655 -19.80 -28.89 12.51
N SER A 656 -18.56 -28.76 12.96
CA SER A 656 -18.22 -27.98 14.16
C SER A 656 -18.47 -26.49 13.94
N ALA A 657 -18.17 -25.99 12.74
CA ALA A 657 -18.42 -24.60 12.37
C ALA A 657 -19.92 -24.28 12.27
N LEU A 658 -20.73 -25.18 11.71
CA LEU A 658 -22.19 -25.05 11.72
C LEU A 658 -22.76 -25.09 13.14
N THR A 659 -22.27 -26.00 13.99
CA THR A 659 -22.70 -26.08 15.39
C THR A 659 -22.34 -24.81 16.15
N ALA A 660 -21.12 -24.30 15.96
CA ALA A 660 -20.70 -23.03 16.56
C ALA A 660 -21.54 -21.85 16.04
N ALA A 661 -21.85 -21.81 14.73
CA ALA A 661 -22.63 -20.74 14.12
C ALA A 661 -24.04 -20.59 14.73
N ARG A 662 -24.63 -21.67 15.27
CA ARG A 662 -25.93 -21.60 15.99
C ARG A 662 -25.89 -20.73 17.25
N TYR A 663 -24.72 -20.55 17.85
CA TYR A 663 -24.54 -19.81 19.10
C TYR A 663 -23.78 -18.50 18.91
N ARG A 664 -23.42 -18.16 17.66
CA ARG A 664 -22.72 -16.92 17.33
C ARG A 664 -23.70 -15.86 16.86
N PHE A 665 -23.63 -14.68 17.45
CA PHE A 665 -24.36 -13.54 16.93
C PHE A 665 -23.53 -12.78 15.89
N SER A 666 -24.17 -12.48 14.77
CA SER A 666 -23.72 -11.44 13.85
C SER A 666 -24.00 -10.07 14.46
N THR A 667 -23.48 -9.00 13.85
CA THR A 667 -23.82 -7.64 14.30
C THR A 667 -25.34 -7.39 14.22
N LEU A 668 -26.04 -8.06 13.30
CA LEU A 668 -27.48 -7.92 13.08
C LEU A 668 -28.28 -8.73 14.10
N THR A 669 -27.97 -10.00 14.30
CA THR A 669 -28.70 -10.83 15.28
C THR A 669 -28.41 -10.40 16.71
N ALA A 670 -27.23 -9.85 17.00
CA ALA A 670 -26.96 -9.20 18.28
C ALA A 670 -27.78 -7.90 18.47
N PHE A 671 -28.09 -7.17 17.39
CA PHE A 671 -28.93 -5.97 17.47
C PHE A 671 -30.36 -6.34 17.89
N PHE A 672 -30.90 -7.41 17.29
CA PHE A 672 -32.17 -8.01 17.66
C PHE A 672 -32.20 -8.44 19.14
N ASP A 673 -31.19 -9.19 19.57
CA ASP A 673 -31.06 -9.63 20.98
C ASP A 673 -30.96 -8.45 21.96
N LYS A 674 -30.18 -7.40 21.64
CA LYS A 674 -30.07 -6.21 22.50
C LYS A 674 -31.41 -5.46 22.63
N ASN A 675 -32.16 -5.33 21.54
CA ASN A 675 -33.49 -4.72 21.56
C ASN A 675 -34.50 -5.56 22.36
N ALA A 676 -34.49 -6.89 22.17
CA ALA A 676 -35.34 -7.81 22.92
C ALA A 676 -35.05 -7.73 24.43
N ARG A 677 -33.78 -7.65 24.84
CA ARG A 677 -33.40 -7.45 26.25
C ARG A 677 -33.92 -6.13 26.80
N CYS A 678 -33.88 -5.04 26.02
CA CYS A 678 -34.44 -3.76 26.46
C CYS A 678 -35.97 -3.82 26.64
N GLN A 679 -36.66 -4.53 25.73
CA GLN A 679 -38.10 -4.74 25.83
C GLN A 679 -38.46 -5.61 27.04
N ASN A 680 -37.74 -6.69 27.29
CA ASN A 680 -37.96 -7.56 28.45
C ASN A 680 -37.74 -6.80 29.77
N LEU A 681 -36.68 -5.98 29.86
CA LEU A 681 -36.42 -5.15 31.03
C LEU A 681 -37.55 -4.15 31.30
N GLU A 682 -38.09 -3.50 30.27
CA GLU A 682 -39.25 -2.62 30.42
C GLU A 682 -40.50 -3.38 30.86
N ASN A 683 -40.76 -4.56 30.29
CA ASN A 683 -41.89 -5.40 30.68
C ASN A 683 -41.78 -5.86 32.14
N GLU A 684 -40.58 -6.20 32.61
CA GLU A 684 -40.31 -6.64 33.99
C GLU A 684 -40.41 -5.49 35.00
N GLN A 685 -39.96 -4.29 34.64
CA GLN A 685 -39.87 -3.14 35.56
C GLN A 685 -40.99 -2.11 35.40
N GLY A 686 -41.89 -2.30 34.41
CA GLY A 686 -42.98 -1.39 34.06
C GLY A 686 -42.54 -0.10 33.34
N SER A 687 -41.25 0.23 33.34
CA SER A 687 -40.65 1.33 32.59
C SER A 687 -39.17 1.06 32.31
N PHE A 688 -38.65 1.58 31.20
CA PHE A 688 -37.23 1.42 30.89
C PHE A 688 -36.35 2.32 31.79
N PRO A 689 -35.26 1.80 32.39
CA PRO A 689 -34.39 2.57 33.29
C PRO A 689 -33.79 3.83 32.63
N SER A 690 -33.90 4.99 33.30
CA SER A 690 -33.46 6.28 32.77
C SER A 690 -31.94 6.43 32.66
N ASP A 691 -31.19 5.66 33.46
CA ASP A 691 -29.73 5.60 33.46
C ASP A 691 -29.16 4.69 32.35
N MET A 692 -30.01 3.89 31.71
CA MET A 692 -29.64 3.01 30.61
C MET A 692 -29.97 3.62 29.24
N ILE A 693 -29.23 3.20 28.22
CA ILE A 693 -29.50 3.59 26.84
C ILE A 693 -30.48 2.58 26.23
N ASP A 694 -31.68 3.04 25.88
CA ASP A 694 -32.67 2.23 25.18
C ASP A 694 -32.26 2.03 23.71
N SER A 695 -31.75 0.84 23.38
CA SER A 695 -31.29 0.53 22.02
C SER A 695 -32.43 0.55 21.00
N ARG A 696 -33.69 0.37 21.44
CA ARG A 696 -34.86 0.35 20.56
C ARG A 696 -35.13 1.72 19.92
N LYS A 697 -34.57 2.79 20.50
CA LYS A 697 -34.65 4.16 19.96
C LYS A 697 -33.64 4.43 18.83
N LEU A 698 -32.70 3.51 18.61
CA LEU A 698 -31.66 3.62 17.59
C LEU A 698 -32.01 2.78 16.35
N ARG A 699 -31.63 3.29 15.18
CA ARG A 699 -31.54 2.48 13.96
C ARG A 699 -30.32 1.56 14.05
N TYR A 700 -30.30 0.54 13.20
CA TYR A 700 -29.19 -0.42 13.19
C TYR A 700 -27.83 0.25 12.89
N ASN A 701 -27.79 1.23 11.98
CA ASN A 701 -26.58 2.01 11.66
C ASN A 701 -26.14 2.98 12.77
N GLU A 702 -27.03 3.32 13.70
CA GLU A 702 -26.74 4.21 14.85
C GLU A 702 -26.19 3.43 16.06
N MET A 703 -26.32 2.09 16.06
CA MET A 703 -25.84 1.23 17.16
C MET A 703 -24.37 1.49 17.57
N PRO A 704 -23.41 1.61 16.64
CA PRO A 704 -22.00 1.82 17.01
C PRO A 704 -21.71 3.14 17.72
N GLU A 705 -22.62 4.12 17.65
CA GLU A 705 -22.47 5.42 18.32
C GLU A 705 -22.64 5.30 19.84
N LYS A 706 -23.49 4.38 20.30
CA LYS A 706 -23.82 4.18 21.72
C LYS A 706 -23.27 2.87 22.29
N PHE A 707 -23.09 1.87 21.44
CA PHE A 707 -22.65 0.54 21.83
C PHE A 707 -21.36 0.13 21.12
N ILE A 708 -20.64 -0.82 21.71
CA ILE A 708 -19.48 -1.48 21.12
C ILE A 708 -19.80 -2.96 20.90
N PHE A 709 -19.55 -3.46 19.69
CA PHE A 709 -19.68 -4.88 19.40
C PHE A 709 -18.41 -5.60 19.86
N LYS A 710 -18.53 -6.39 20.93
CA LYS A 710 -17.42 -7.16 21.51
C LYS A 710 -17.93 -8.49 22.03
N ASN A 711 -17.14 -9.54 21.82
CA ASN A 711 -17.50 -10.93 22.18
C ASN A 711 -18.88 -11.28 21.62
N GLU A 712 -19.11 -10.93 20.35
CA GLU A 712 -20.35 -11.22 19.63
C GLU A 712 -21.61 -10.60 20.27
N MET A 713 -21.47 -9.52 21.06
CA MET A 713 -22.61 -8.82 21.66
C MET A 713 -22.45 -7.30 21.63
N TRP A 714 -23.58 -6.58 21.61
CA TRP A 714 -23.61 -5.14 21.79
C TRP A 714 -23.55 -4.78 23.28
N GLN A 715 -22.43 -4.17 23.68
CA GLN A 715 -22.18 -3.73 25.05
C GLN A 715 -22.18 -2.21 25.14
N ASP A 716 -22.57 -1.67 26.29
CA ASP A 716 -22.61 -0.23 26.50
C ASP A 716 -21.21 0.37 26.44
N ARG A 717 -21.08 1.48 25.70
CA ARG A 717 -19.80 2.14 25.52
C ARG A 717 -19.42 2.91 26.79
N LYS A 718 -18.50 2.35 27.58
CA LYS A 718 -18.02 2.95 28.86
C LYS A 718 -17.22 4.25 28.70
N ARG A 719 -16.66 4.53 27.52
CA ARG A 719 -15.87 5.75 27.23
C ARG A 719 -16.24 6.29 25.85
N ASN A 720 -16.71 7.54 25.81
CA ASN A 720 -17.16 8.17 24.57
C ASN A 720 -16.04 8.94 23.82
N THR A 721 -14.79 8.46 23.92
CA THR A 721 -13.61 9.18 23.43
C THR A 721 -13.38 9.07 21.91
N THR A 722 -14.10 8.17 21.22
CA THR A 722 -13.88 7.90 19.79
C THR A 722 -15.20 7.98 19.04
N LYS A 723 -15.31 8.95 18.13
CA LYS A 723 -16.45 9.06 17.21
C LYS A 723 -16.51 7.80 16.34
N THR A 724 -17.65 7.13 16.32
CA THR A 724 -17.86 5.88 15.58
C THR A 724 -19.09 6.02 14.69
N ILE A 725 -19.03 5.47 13.48
CA ILE A 725 -20.13 5.46 12.50
C ILE A 725 -20.45 4.02 12.14
N GLY A 726 -21.74 3.65 12.10
CA GLY A 726 -22.16 2.38 11.55
C GLY A 726 -22.34 2.43 10.04
N ARG A 727 -21.75 1.46 9.34
CA ARG A 727 -21.88 1.31 7.89
C ARG A 727 -22.40 -0.08 7.57
N MET A 728 -23.65 -0.17 7.13
CA MET A 728 -24.19 -1.42 6.58
C MET A 728 -23.47 -1.77 5.28
N TYR A 729 -23.20 -3.06 5.06
CA TYR A 729 -22.69 -3.51 3.77
C TYR A 729 -23.64 -3.10 2.64
N PHE A 730 -23.06 -2.72 1.50
CA PHE A 730 -23.82 -2.51 0.28
C PHE A 730 -24.46 -3.84 -0.13
N VAL A 731 -25.75 -3.79 -0.46
CA VAL A 731 -26.51 -4.92 -0.99
C VAL A 731 -26.92 -4.53 -2.41
N SER A 732 -26.71 -5.42 -3.38
CA SER A 732 -27.12 -5.17 -4.75
C SER A 732 -28.64 -5.13 -4.82
N PRO A 733 -29.25 -4.21 -5.59
CA PRO A 733 -30.69 -4.22 -5.82
C PRO A 733 -31.19 -5.49 -6.49
N HIS A 734 -30.31 -6.31 -7.10
CA HIS A 734 -30.65 -7.64 -7.63
C HIS A 734 -30.94 -8.68 -6.55
N ASP A 735 -30.45 -8.48 -5.32
CA ASP A 735 -30.78 -9.30 -4.16
C ASP A 735 -31.98 -8.66 -3.44
N HIS A 736 -33.17 -8.77 -4.07
CA HIS A 736 -34.35 -7.96 -3.77
C HIS A 736 -34.74 -8.05 -2.28
N GLU A 737 -34.74 -9.26 -1.72
CA GLU A 737 -35.10 -9.52 -0.32
C GLU A 737 -34.08 -8.92 0.66
N ARG A 738 -32.78 -9.17 0.44
CA ARG A 738 -31.75 -8.63 1.34
C ARG A 738 -31.63 -7.11 1.21
N PHE A 739 -31.88 -6.57 0.03
CA PHE A 739 -31.90 -5.14 -0.23
C PHE A 739 -33.09 -4.48 0.50
N ALA A 740 -34.29 -5.07 0.42
CA ALA A 740 -35.45 -4.62 1.18
C ALA A 740 -35.22 -4.70 2.69
N LEU A 741 -34.62 -5.78 3.19
CA LEU A 741 -34.18 -5.91 4.58
C LEU A 741 -33.22 -4.77 4.97
N ARG A 742 -32.24 -4.44 4.13
CA ARG A 742 -31.32 -3.32 4.38
C ARG A 742 -32.06 -1.99 4.53
N LEU A 743 -33.05 -1.72 3.67
CA LEU A 743 -33.85 -0.50 3.73
C LEU A 743 -34.69 -0.43 5.01
N LEU A 744 -35.35 -1.53 5.37
CA LEU A 744 -36.10 -1.64 6.62
C LEU A 744 -35.20 -1.36 7.83
N LEU A 745 -33.98 -1.92 7.87
CA LEU A 745 -33.00 -1.67 8.94
C LEU A 745 -32.40 -0.26 8.93
N LEU A 746 -32.37 0.40 7.76
CA LEU A 746 -31.87 1.77 7.60
C LEU A 746 -32.86 2.79 8.17
N TYR A 747 -34.16 2.58 7.99
CA TYR A 747 -35.18 3.55 8.36
C TYR A 747 -35.94 3.17 9.65
N GLY A 748 -36.19 1.88 9.84
CA GLY A 748 -36.88 1.33 11.01
C GLY A 748 -36.02 1.21 12.26
N LYS A 749 -36.70 1.00 13.39
CA LYS A 749 -36.11 0.99 14.74
C LYS A 749 -36.76 -0.09 15.58
N GLY A 750 -36.11 -0.46 16.68
CA GLY A 750 -36.71 -1.32 17.70
C GLY A 750 -36.83 -2.81 17.34
N PHE A 751 -36.43 -3.23 16.14
CA PHE A 751 -36.59 -4.61 15.71
C PHE A 751 -35.91 -5.62 16.65
N THR A 752 -36.65 -6.66 17.02
CA THR A 752 -36.24 -7.71 17.96
C THR A 752 -36.01 -9.06 17.28
N SER A 753 -36.39 -9.20 16.00
CA SER A 753 -36.19 -10.41 15.21
C SER A 753 -36.40 -10.13 13.72
N TYR A 754 -36.08 -11.09 12.85
CA TYR A 754 -36.43 -11.02 11.43
C TYR A 754 -37.94 -10.96 11.17
N GLN A 755 -38.74 -11.64 12.00
CA GLN A 755 -40.20 -11.61 11.93
C GLN A 755 -40.73 -10.21 12.24
N ASP A 756 -40.16 -9.57 13.27
CA ASP A 756 -40.50 -8.21 13.66
C ASP A 756 -40.15 -7.20 12.55
N VAL A 757 -39.01 -7.39 11.85
CA VAL A 757 -38.68 -6.58 10.67
C VAL A 757 -39.72 -6.69 9.55
N ARG A 758 -40.38 -7.85 9.39
CA ARG A 758 -41.47 -8.05 8.42
C ARG A 758 -42.84 -7.61 8.92
N THR A 759 -42.93 -7.15 10.17
CA THR A 759 -44.20 -6.77 10.77
C THR A 759 -44.38 -5.25 10.70
N VAL A 760 -45.40 -4.80 9.97
CA VAL A 760 -45.71 -3.38 9.78
C VAL A 760 -47.12 -3.12 10.28
N ASN A 761 -47.28 -2.17 11.18
CA ASN A 761 -48.58 -1.84 11.80
C ASN A 761 -49.32 -3.07 12.38
N GLY A 762 -48.57 -4.04 12.93
CA GLY A 762 -49.12 -5.26 13.52
C GLY A 762 -49.47 -6.37 12.53
N VAL A 763 -49.22 -6.18 11.23
CA VAL A 763 -49.41 -7.20 10.19
C VAL A 763 -48.06 -7.76 9.77
N GLU A 764 -47.88 -9.08 9.89
CA GLU A 764 -46.70 -9.77 9.38
C GLU A 764 -46.84 -10.01 7.87
N TYR A 765 -45.84 -9.59 7.11
CA TYR A 765 -45.75 -9.82 5.67
C TYR A 765 -44.89 -11.06 5.35
N PRO A 766 -45.20 -11.81 4.29
CA PRO A 766 -44.47 -13.02 3.92
C PRO A 766 -43.04 -12.74 3.45
N SER A 767 -42.73 -11.54 2.94
CA SER A 767 -41.39 -11.17 2.45
C SER A 767 -40.92 -9.80 2.95
N PHE A 768 -39.59 -9.57 2.92
CA PHE A 768 -39.04 -8.25 3.27
C PHE A 768 -39.40 -7.20 2.23
N VAL A 769 -39.52 -7.57 0.95
CA VAL A 769 -39.98 -6.65 -0.10
C VAL A 769 -41.40 -6.15 0.18
N GLU A 770 -42.31 -7.04 0.56
CA GLU A 770 -43.69 -6.65 0.87
C GLU A 770 -43.78 -5.82 2.15
N ALA A 771 -43.02 -6.16 3.19
CA ALA A 771 -42.91 -5.33 4.39
C ALA A 771 -42.34 -3.93 4.08
N ALA A 772 -41.33 -3.83 3.23
CA ALA A 772 -40.74 -2.55 2.83
C ALA A 772 -41.73 -1.68 2.02
N ARG A 773 -42.56 -2.30 1.17
CA ARG A 773 -43.66 -1.63 0.46
C ARG A 773 -44.74 -1.14 1.43
N ALA A 774 -45.16 -2.00 2.35
CA ALA A 774 -46.17 -1.68 3.36
C ALA A 774 -45.72 -0.58 4.34
N SER A 775 -44.41 -0.48 4.60
CA SER A 775 -43.81 0.57 5.45
C SER A 775 -43.75 1.94 4.76
N GLU A 776 -44.22 2.06 3.51
CA GLU A 776 -44.07 3.24 2.64
C GLU A 776 -42.62 3.71 2.41
N TYR A 777 -41.63 2.91 2.81
CA TYR A 777 -40.21 3.17 2.48
C TYR A 777 -39.88 2.81 1.03
N VAL A 778 -40.72 1.99 0.39
CA VAL A 778 -40.61 1.57 -1.02
C VAL A 778 -41.98 1.80 -1.68
N ARG A 779 -42.22 3.00 -2.22
CA ARG A 779 -43.52 3.34 -2.84
C ARG A 779 -43.62 2.90 -4.32
N ASP A 780 -42.49 2.74 -5.01
CA ASP A 780 -42.36 2.41 -6.45
C ASP A 780 -40.88 2.05 -6.82
N ASP A 781 -40.53 2.06 -8.12
CA ASP A 781 -39.19 1.88 -8.68
C ASP A 781 -38.13 2.91 -8.20
N SER A 782 -38.48 3.87 -7.33
CA SER A 782 -37.58 4.84 -6.67
C SER A 782 -36.38 4.24 -5.96
N TYR A 783 -36.43 2.95 -5.60
CA TYR A 783 -35.27 2.28 -5.05
C TYR A 783 -34.12 2.15 -6.07
N PHE A 784 -34.40 2.14 -7.37
CA PHE A 784 -33.39 2.19 -8.41
C PHE A 784 -32.68 3.55 -8.44
N SER A 785 -33.42 4.65 -8.32
CA SER A 785 -32.82 5.99 -8.20
C SER A 785 -32.01 6.11 -6.91
N ALA A 786 -32.53 5.65 -5.77
CA ALA A 786 -31.77 5.61 -4.51
C ALA A 786 -30.49 4.74 -4.62
N SER A 787 -30.57 3.62 -5.33
CA SER A 787 -29.44 2.72 -5.57
C SER A 787 -28.42 3.30 -6.54
N MET A 788 -28.88 4.00 -7.58
CA MET A 788 -28.01 4.73 -8.51
C MET A 788 -27.37 5.94 -7.83
N GLN A 789 -28.07 6.64 -6.94
CA GLN A 789 -27.53 7.72 -6.12
C GLN A 789 -26.41 7.18 -5.21
N GLU A 790 -26.67 6.07 -4.51
CA GLU A 790 -25.67 5.40 -3.68
C GLU A 790 -24.49 4.90 -4.54
N ALA A 791 -24.76 4.28 -5.69
CA ALA A 791 -23.72 3.80 -6.60
C ALA A 791 -22.90 4.94 -7.22
N ALA A 792 -23.52 6.06 -7.59
CA ALA A 792 -22.86 7.22 -8.16
C ALA A 792 -21.95 7.90 -7.13
N ALA A 793 -22.36 7.87 -5.87
CA ALA A 793 -21.54 8.25 -4.73
C ALA A 793 -20.43 7.23 -4.45
N LEU A 794 -20.63 5.95 -4.77
CA LEU A 794 -19.72 4.87 -4.37
C LEU A 794 -18.77 4.32 -5.46
N ARG A 795 -19.04 4.57 -6.75
CA ARG A 795 -18.38 3.89 -7.87
C ARG A 795 -17.70 4.86 -8.82
N MET A 796 -16.64 4.39 -9.47
CA MET A 796 -16.03 5.11 -10.59
C MET A 796 -16.97 5.09 -11.81
N PRO A 797 -16.90 6.07 -12.73
CA PRO A 797 -17.86 6.20 -13.83
C PRO A 797 -18.03 4.94 -14.66
N SER A 798 -16.95 4.25 -15.02
CA SER A 798 -17.00 2.96 -15.73
C SER A 798 -17.73 1.86 -14.95
N GLN A 799 -17.50 1.77 -13.63
CA GLN A 799 -18.19 0.81 -12.76
C GLN A 799 -19.66 1.18 -12.52
N LEU A 800 -19.98 2.47 -12.58
CA LEU A 800 -21.35 2.97 -12.52
C LEU A 800 -22.10 2.64 -13.82
N ARG A 801 -21.44 2.78 -14.98
CA ARG A 801 -21.98 2.31 -16.27
C ARG A 801 -22.26 0.80 -16.23
N SER A 802 -21.33 -0.01 -15.75
CA SER A 802 -21.57 -1.47 -15.59
C SER A 802 -22.70 -1.77 -14.60
N PHE A 803 -22.87 -0.98 -13.53
CA PHE A 803 -23.97 -1.14 -12.59
C PHE A 803 -25.31 -0.78 -13.23
N PHE A 804 -25.35 0.31 -13.99
CA PHE A 804 -26.53 0.74 -14.75
C PHE A 804 -26.95 -0.34 -15.76
N VAL A 805 -26.02 -0.92 -16.53
CA VAL A 805 -26.29 -2.07 -17.42
C VAL A 805 -26.88 -3.26 -16.65
N ALA A 806 -26.33 -3.57 -15.47
CA ALA A 806 -26.85 -4.68 -14.66
C ALA A 806 -28.29 -4.41 -14.20
N LEU A 807 -28.62 -3.17 -13.79
CA LEU A 807 -30.00 -2.79 -13.48
C LEU A 807 -30.93 -2.96 -14.68
N LEU A 808 -30.49 -2.56 -15.88
CA LEU A 808 -31.27 -2.73 -17.12
C LEU A 808 -31.49 -4.20 -17.49
N THR A 809 -30.50 -5.06 -17.23
CA THR A 809 -30.50 -6.45 -17.73
C THR A 809 -31.20 -7.40 -16.77
N PHE A 810 -31.11 -7.17 -15.46
CA PHE A 810 -31.47 -8.17 -14.46
C PHE A 810 -32.48 -7.70 -13.41
N ALA A 811 -32.93 -6.44 -13.44
CA ALA A 811 -33.81 -5.88 -12.42
C ALA A 811 -35.20 -5.47 -12.95
N ASP A 812 -35.64 -6.03 -14.09
CA ASP A 812 -36.98 -5.80 -14.70
C ASP A 812 -37.38 -4.32 -14.76
N LEU A 813 -36.42 -3.46 -15.09
CA LEU A 813 -36.57 -2.01 -15.14
C LEU A 813 -37.33 -1.61 -16.41
N MET A 814 -38.57 -1.15 -16.27
CA MET A 814 -39.44 -0.85 -17.41
C MET A 814 -39.42 0.63 -17.80
N PRO A 815 -39.54 0.98 -19.10
CA PRO A 815 -39.78 2.35 -19.54
C PRO A 815 -41.06 2.94 -18.91
N PRO A 816 -41.13 4.25 -18.60
CA PRO A 816 -40.13 5.29 -18.91
C PRO A 816 -38.98 5.38 -17.89
N TYR A 817 -39.01 4.60 -16.81
CA TYR A 817 -38.12 4.79 -15.66
C TYR A 817 -36.63 4.58 -16.01
N THR A 818 -36.34 3.68 -16.95
CA THR A 818 -34.99 3.49 -17.52
C THR A 818 -34.41 4.77 -18.13
N VAL A 819 -35.25 5.55 -18.82
CA VAL A 819 -34.89 6.81 -19.46
C VAL A 819 -34.75 7.92 -18.42
N GLU A 820 -35.62 7.93 -17.41
CA GLU A 820 -35.54 8.86 -16.28
C GLU A 820 -34.24 8.68 -15.49
N LEU A 821 -33.88 7.45 -15.14
CA LEU A 821 -32.61 7.11 -14.49
C LEU A 821 -31.39 7.50 -15.33
N TRP A 822 -31.43 7.30 -16.65
CA TRP A 822 -30.37 7.79 -17.52
C TRP A 822 -30.23 9.30 -17.41
N HIS A 823 -31.34 10.05 -17.55
CA HIS A 823 -31.28 11.51 -17.50
C HIS A 823 -30.85 12.05 -16.13
N GLU A 824 -31.25 11.39 -15.04
CA GLU A 824 -30.84 11.72 -13.69
C GLU A 824 -29.34 11.49 -13.46
N PHE A 825 -28.78 10.39 -13.99
CA PHE A 825 -27.41 9.96 -13.68
C PHE A 825 -26.37 10.12 -14.80
N LYS A 826 -26.75 10.56 -16.01
CA LYS A 826 -25.85 10.62 -17.18
C LYS A 826 -24.57 11.39 -16.93
N GLU A 827 -24.60 12.48 -16.17
CA GLU A 827 -23.41 13.26 -15.84
C GLU A 827 -22.39 12.46 -15.03
N TYR A 828 -22.86 11.67 -14.07
CA TYR A 828 -22.03 10.75 -13.31
C TYR A 828 -21.51 9.59 -14.17
N LEU A 829 -22.34 9.11 -15.10
CA LEU A 829 -22.00 8.02 -16.03
C LEU A 829 -20.95 8.44 -17.05
N MET A 830 -20.85 9.72 -17.43
CA MET A 830 -19.88 10.23 -18.43
C MET A 830 -18.73 11.05 -17.82
N GLU A 831 -18.65 11.11 -16.49
CA GLU A 831 -17.71 11.97 -15.74
C GLU A 831 -16.24 11.76 -16.13
N ASP A 832 -15.83 10.52 -16.42
CA ASP A 832 -14.46 10.19 -16.85
C ASP A 832 -14.12 10.77 -18.22
N PHE A 833 -15.07 10.79 -19.15
CA PHE A 833 -14.91 11.39 -20.48
C PHE A 833 -14.87 12.92 -20.43
N LEU A 834 -15.73 13.54 -19.60
CA LEU A 834 -15.69 14.98 -19.34
C LEU A 834 -14.32 15.39 -18.74
N ASN A 835 -13.82 14.61 -17.78
CA ASN A 835 -12.52 14.83 -17.17
C ASN A 835 -11.34 14.60 -18.13
N ALA A 836 -11.54 13.77 -19.16
CA ALA A 836 -10.58 13.59 -20.26
C ALA A 836 -10.61 14.75 -21.28
N GLY A 837 -11.47 15.76 -21.09
CA GLY A 837 -11.54 16.95 -21.94
C GLY A 837 -12.50 16.84 -23.12
N MET A 838 -13.36 15.80 -23.15
CA MET A 838 -14.41 15.68 -24.16
C MET A 838 -15.51 16.72 -23.94
N THR A 839 -16.17 17.14 -25.02
CA THR A 839 -17.39 17.97 -24.92
C THR A 839 -18.53 17.14 -24.32
N ALA A 840 -19.51 17.79 -23.69
CA ALA A 840 -20.65 17.08 -23.08
C ALA A 840 -21.36 16.14 -24.06
N VAL A 841 -21.55 16.58 -25.31
CA VAL A 841 -22.19 15.77 -26.37
C VAL A 841 -21.33 14.54 -26.72
N ALA A 842 -20.01 14.70 -26.85
CA ALA A 842 -19.12 13.58 -27.15
C ALA A 842 -18.98 12.61 -25.97
N ALA A 843 -18.95 13.13 -24.75
CA ALA A 843 -18.91 12.36 -23.52
C ALA A 843 -20.21 11.54 -23.32
N GLU A 844 -21.37 12.16 -23.57
CA GLU A 844 -22.68 11.49 -23.49
C GLU A 844 -22.78 10.37 -24.53
N SER A 845 -22.41 10.65 -25.78
CA SER A 845 -22.40 9.65 -26.86
C SER A 845 -21.45 8.48 -26.56
N ARG A 846 -20.27 8.77 -26.00
CA ARG A 846 -19.31 7.73 -25.62
C ARG A 846 -19.79 6.89 -24.44
N ALA A 847 -20.40 7.52 -23.43
CA ALA A 847 -21.00 6.81 -22.32
C ALA A 847 -22.14 5.90 -22.78
N PHE A 848 -22.94 6.35 -23.75
CA PHE A 848 -23.97 5.52 -24.38
C PHE A 848 -23.38 4.33 -25.13
N HIS A 849 -22.32 4.54 -25.92
CA HIS A 849 -21.60 3.44 -26.60
C HIS A 849 -20.95 2.45 -25.62
N ASP A 850 -20.50 2.90 -24.45
CA ASP A 850 -19.94 2.01 -23.43
C ASP A 850 -21.04 1.16 -22.72
N ILE A 851 -22.30 1.60 -22.77
CA ILE A 851 -23.46 0.95 -22.15
C ILE A 851 -24.19 0.02 -23.11
N ALA A 852 -24.31 0.42 -24.38
CA ALA A 852 -24.86 -0.36 -25.48
C ALA A 852 -23.91 -1.49 -25.89
#